data_AF-A0A1Y1XW06-F1
#
_entry.id   AF-A0A1Y1XW06-F1
#
_cell.length_a   1.000
_cell.length_b   1.000
_cell.length_c   1.000
_cell.angle_alpha   90.00
_cell.angle_beta   90.00
_cell.angle_gamma   90.00
#
_symmetry.space_group_name_H-M   'P 1'
#
loop_
_entity.id
_entity.type
_entity.pdbx_description
1 polymer ?
#
loop_
_entity_poly.entity_id
_entity_poly.type
_entity_poly.pdbx_seq_one_letter_code
_entity_poly.pdbx_strand_id
1 'polypeptide(L)'
;MVKSGTIRSYFCEYSSIAVQTLSKRSYYDKLSHIRRVQIPINTESENLELRLSYQYGYFCPFETPESKDVGLVKYFGLSVLIAPDFTMDLSYLSSVLYDSPHYNDFKENKQSDKREYPVLLNSRFIGFTTCNLVEFTYRDLKLRYPFISCIFDEVAYYLFTDEGRIVRPLRVRKGNIVFGIRFIDIAEYISNSDFEYEELDPNFIFGLISALSPFPGNNHVSRLTFQAGMTKQCMSNDSTIFNFNDNSRRLINAQKPFCMTKLEAILSRRLFHFESLTSFINQTKSGNEAININSDIIMELFKNMETDDNENLKNEIDTDSSHNNDNNGLCNKFCKNFEERNDENKQYQEPEYEHHNKNIESSSGTFDKDNEWKEIYSKFEKKINLDNEEFRKRINELSNIEIERDQSILITKNNNYHRFNGQNAVVAIMAFGNNQEDSVIFNKTSIENGMFANIKYRYQYISYSIQDEILININSNYENGLPKPNTLIARNSFYSNEPLFRIYNFTKNEVRDIENIFRRPVYVDHCTTFVEDDICYCCVEVRHLYKPQQGDKFASRYAQKGVIGSIMPEQLIPRTEFGIIPDIIVNPHAFPSRMTVGHLIEMFVGKCMVMDPQRFGTFFDASIESNDIKNFEANYIDSGIPIMEKMVDSITGKFIGEAFVGVCYYTALQHQVEEKMFYRILGNVNAISKQPTEGKSQNGGLRIGEMERDALIAHRANAILQDMFKNNTDLTEIKYCNVCHSLGTKDTCCDTSTKTLSISNSFNIMNSYLESIGLHTKIYE
;
A
#
# COMPACT_ATOMS: atom_id res chain seq x y z
N MET A 1 20.99 32.47 -21.59
CA MET A 1 19.76 33.26 -21.83
C MET A 1 18.65 32.33 -22.30
N VAL A 2 17.67 32.03 -21.45
CA VAL A 2 16.46 31.30 -21.84
C VAL A 2 15.33 32.32 -22.04
N LYS A 3 14.62 32.28 -23.17
CA LYS A 3 13.56 33.26 -23.48
C LYS A 3 12.36 33.05 -22.55
N SER A 4 12.09 34.04 -21.70
CA SER A 4 11.01 34.09 -20.70
C SER A 4 9.59 34.25 -21.27
N GLY A 5 9.36 33.91 -22.55
CA GLY A 5 8.11 34.17 -23.26
C GLY A 5 7.07 33.05 -23.24
N THR A 6 7.50 31.79 -23.13
CA THR A 6 6.62 30.61 -23.34
C THR A 6 6.19 29.88 -22.07
N ILE A 7 6.71 30.24 -20.89
CA ILE A 7 6.43 29.49 -19.65
C ILE A 7 5.01 29.76 -19.10
N ARG A 8 4.46 30.95 -19.32
CA ARG A 8 3.18 31.37 -18.71
C ARG A 8 1.93 30.62 -19.19
N SER A 9 1.91 30.11 -20.43
CA SER A 9 0.76 29.33 -20.92
C SER A 9 0.72 27.92 -20.33
N TYR A 10 1.88 27.30 -20.08
CA TYR A 10 1.96 25.97 -19.47
C TYR A 10 1.39 25.94 -18.05
N PHE A 11 1.66 26.95 -17.22
CA PHE A 11 1.22 26.97 -15.81
C PHE A 11 -0.31 27.01 -15.64
N CYS A 12 -1.09 27.55 -16.58
CA CYS A 12 -2.55 27.60 -16.46
C CYS A 12 -3.19 26.21 -16.52
N GLU A 13 -2.73 25.33 -17.41
CA GLU A 13 -3.29 23.96 -17.52
C GLU A 13 -2.92 23.11 -16.29
N TYR A 14 -1.71 23.28 -15.73
CA TYR A 14 -1.28 22.54 -14.53
C TYR A 14 -2.08 22.86 -13.26
N SER A 15 -2.80 23.98 -13.21
CA SER A 15 -3.69 24.30 -12.08
C SER A 15 -4.78 23.24 -11.84
N SER A 16 -5.19 22.52 -12.90
CA SER A 16 -6.19 21.45 -12.84
C SER A 16 -5.71 20.16 -12.15
N ILE A 17 -4.40 19.93 -12.07
CA ILE A 17 -3.78 18.71 -11.51
C ILE A 17 -3.32 18.92 -10.05
N ALA A 18 -3.21 20.17 -9.60
CA ALA A 18 -2.63 20.57 -8.31
C ALA A 18 -3.37 20.01 -7.09
N VAL A 19 -4.67 19.71 -7.19
CA VAL A 19 -5.48 19.16 -6.10
C VAL A 19 -6.01 17.78 -6.49
N GLN A 20 -5.54 16.74 -5.78
CA GLN A 20 -6.02 15.36 -5.94
C GLN A 20 -6.86 14.97 -4.71
N THR A 21 -7.93 14.21 -4.93
CA THR A 21 -8.72 13.66 -3.81
C THR A 21 -7.87 12.68 -3.01
N LEU A 22 -7.72 12.92 -1.70
CA LEU A 22 -6.86 12.10 -0.84
C LEU A 22 -7.33 10.64 -0.86
N SER A 23 -6.56 9.78 -1.52
CA SER A 23 -6.83 8.34 -1.55
C SER A 23 -6.97 7.75 -0.14
N LYS A 24 -8.16 7.21 0.11
CA LYS A 24 -8.60 6.56 1.36
C LYS A 24 -8.85 5.06 1.10
N ARG A 25 -7.91 4.35 0.45
CA ARG A 25 -7.99 2.89 0.22
C ARG A 25 -7.43 2.10 1.40
N SER A 26 -6.25 2.49 1.85
CA SER A 26 -5.56 1.92 3.00
C SER A 26 -4.80 3.00 3.75
N TYR A 27 -4.42 2.71 5.00
CA TYR A 27 -3.67 3.64 5.84
C TYR A 27 -2.33 4.03 5.19
N TYR A 28 -1.62 3.05 4.64
CA TYR A 28 -0.36 3.28 3.94
C TYR A 28 -0.54 4.07 2.63
N ASP A 29 -1.63 3.85 1.87
CA ASP A 29 -1.93 4.63 0.66
C ASP A 29 -2.14 6.11 0.99
N LYS A 30 -2.91 6.41 2.05
CA LYS A 30 -3.13 7.78 2.55
C LYS A 30 -1.81 8.49 2.88
N LEU A 31 -0.93 7.83 3.63
CA LEU A 31 0.37 8.41 4.02
C LEU A 31 1.35 8.54 2.83
N SER A 32 1.39 7.53 1.95
CA SER A 32 2.18 7.57 0.71
C SER A 32 1.75 8.72 -0.19
N HIS A 33 0.43 8.94 -0.33
CA HIS A 33 -0.11 10.02 -1.15
C HIS A 33 0.33 11.41 -0.67
N ILE A 34 0.42 11.64 0.64
CA ILE A 34 0.90 12.90 1.23
C ILE A 34 2.39 13.15 0.91
N ARG A 35 3.19 12.09 0.70
CA ARG A 35 4.63 12.17 0.35
C ARG A 35 4.91 12.09 -1.16
N ARG A 36 3.87 12.18 -1.99
CA ARG A 36 3.98 12.08 -3.46
C ARG A 36 4.49 13.41 -4.05
N VAL A 37 5.40 13.29 -5.00
CA VAL A 37 5.87 14.39 -5.87
C VAL A 37 5.48 14.06 -7.30
N GLN A 38 4.88 15.02 -8.01
CA GLN A 38 4.53 14.87 -9.42
C GLN A 38 5.27 15.91 -10.25
N ILE A 39 6.01 15.45 -11.27
CA ILE A 39 6.67 16.33 -12.23
C ILE A 39 5.59 16.86 -13.20
N PRO A 40 5.42 18.20 -13.35
CA PRO A 40 4.38 18.80 -14.19
C PRO A 40 4.79 18.76 -15.67
N ILE A 41 4.65 17.59 -16.30
CA ILE A 41 4.95 17.32 -17.72
C ILE A 41 3.88 16.40 -18.31
N ASN A 42 3.58 16.54 -19.61
CA ASN A 42 2.65 15.63 -20.29
C ASN A 42 3.15 14.17 -20.21
N THR A 43 2.34 13.32 -19.59
CA THR A 43 2.58 11.89 -19.37
C THR A 43 2.73 11.06 -20.64
N GLU A 44 2.24 11.57 -21.78
CA GLU A 44 2.35 10.92 -23.10
C GLU A 44 3.75 11.03 -23.71
N SER A 45 4.61 11.93 -23.18
CA SER A 45 5.96 12.11 -23.67
C SER A 45 6.92 11.01 -23.18
N GLU A 46 7.75 10.50 -24.09
CA GLU A 46 8.84 9.56 -23.81
C GLU A 46 10.09 10.23 -23.21
N ASN A 47 9.91 11.20 -22.31
CA ASN A 47 10.98 11.98 -21.69
C ASN A 47 11.85 11.11 -20.73
N LEU A 48 12.74 10.31 -21.31
CA LEU A 48 13.53 9.28 -20.62
C LEU A 48 14.42 9.86 -19.52
N GLU A 49 15.13 10.97 -19.78
CA GLU A 49 16.04 11.61 -18.82
C GLU A 49 15.33 12.00 -17.52
N LEU A 50 14.11 12.51 -17.61
CA LEU A 50 13.34 12.97 -16.44
C LEU A 50 12.72 11.80 -15.66
N ARG A 51 12.36 10.72 -16.37
CA ARG A 51 11.90 9.46 -15.76
C ARG A 51 13.02 8.72 -15.05
N LEU A 52 14.24 8.74 -15.62
CA LEU A 52 15.46 8.15 -15.03
C LEU A 52 16.14 9.07 -14.00
N SER A 53 15.81 10.36 -13.95
CA SER A 53 16.35 11.31 -12.99
C SER A 53 16.09 10.82 -11.55
N TYR A 54 17.14 10.37 -10.88
CA TYR A 54 17.10 9.84 -9.53
C TYR A 54 18.21 10.47 -8.71
N GLN A 55 17.86 10.93 -7.50
CA GLN A 55 18.81 11.51 -6.55
C GLN A 55 18.80 10.64 -5.30
N TYR A 56 19.96 10.05 -5.01
CA TYR A 56 20.10 8.99 -4.00
C TYR A 56 19.64 9.46 -2.62
N GLY A 57 18.68 8.74 -2.05
CA GLY A 57 18.12 9.01 -0.71
C GLY A 57 17.30 10.29 -0.58
N TYR A 58 17.09 11.06 -1.67
CA TYR A 58 16.10 12.14 -1.73
C TYR A 58 14.75 11.64 -2.27
N PHE A 59 14.80 10.73 -3.24
CA PHE A 59 13.62 10.03 -3.75
C PHE A 59 13.73 8.55 -3.43
N CYS A 60 12.60 7.87 -3.32
CA CYS A 60 12.58 6.41 -3.23
C CYS A 60 13.02 5.79 -4.57
N PRO A 61 13.91 4.79 -4.57
CA PRO A 61 14.32 4.11 -5.80
C PRO A 61 13.25 3.18 -6.38
N PHE A 62 12.31 2.70 -5.56
CA PHE A 62 11.37 1.63 -5.93
C PHE A 62 9.90 2.08 -5.96
N GLU A 63 9.53 3.06 -5.15
CA GLU A 63 8.15 3.56 -5.07
C GLU A 63 7.85 4.50 -6.24
N THR A 64 7.24 3.98 -7.29
CA THR A 64 6.68 4.75 -8.42
C THR A 64 5.43 4.03 -8.94
N PRO A 65 4.43 4.72 -9.54
CA PRO A 65 3.28 4.05 -10.13
C PRO A 65 3.67 3.18 -11.33
N GLU A 66 2.89 2.15 -11.62
CA GLU A 66 2.94 1.39 -12.87
C GLU A 66 2.19 2.15 -13.98
N SER A 67 2.55 1.96 -15.26
CA SER A 67 2.01 2.64 -16.45
C SER A 67 2.64 4.03 -16.76
N LYS A 68 1.91 4.91 -17.49
CA LYS A 68 2.41 6.16 -18.09
C LYS A 68 3.08 7.15 -17.12
N ASP A 69 2.85 7.02 -15.82
CA ASP A 69 3.35 7.92 -14.77
C ASP A 69 4.69 7.45 -14.16
N VAL A 70 5.22 6.28 -14.58
CA VAL A 70 6.53 5.75 -14.15
C VAL A 70 7.62 6.82 -14.28
N GLY A 71 8.30 7.10 -13.17
CA GLY A 71 9.38 8.09 -13.11
C GLY A 71 8.96 9.55 -13.24
N LEU A 72 7.70 9.86 -13.53
CA LEU A 72 7.15 11.23 -13.44
C LEU A 72 6.51 11.49 -12.09
N VAL A 73 5.90 10.46 -11.50
CA VAL A 73 5.44 10.46 -10.11
C VAL A 73 6.46 9.73 -9.24
N LYS A 74 7.05 10.49 -8.32
CA LYS A 74 8.10 10.07 -7.37
C LYS A 74 7.59 10.21 -5.95
N TYR A 75 8.31 9.64 -4.99
CA TYR A 75 7.99 9.72 -3.57
C TYR A 75 9.27 10.06 -2.81
N PHE A 76 9.17 10.92 -1.80
CA PHE A 76 10.33 11.30 -1.00
C PHE A 76 10.88 10.12 -0.19
N GLY A 77 12.21 10.02 -0.09
CA GLY A 77 12.89 9.16 0.88
C GLY A 77 12.49 9.53 2.32
N LEU A 78 12.58 8.58 3.26
CA LEU A 78 12.01 8.70 4.60
C LEU A 78 12.53 9.89 5.41
N SER A 79 13.85 10.12 5.37
CA SER A 79 14.56 11.17 6.12
C SER A 79 14.44 12.57 5.51
N VAL A 80 13.83 12.69 4.33
CA VAL A 80 13.75 13.95 3.58
C VAL A 80 12.80 14.93 4.23
N LEU A 81 13.25 16.17 4.30
CA LEU A 81 12.49 17.34 4.72
C LEU A 81 12.46 18.38 3.60
N ILE A 82 11.47 19.26 3.64
CA ILE A 82 11.39 20.44 2.79
C ILE A 82 11.87 21.62 3.63
N ALA A 83 12.78 22.44 3.09
CA ALA A 83 13.25 23.65 3.74
C ALA A 83 12.05 24.60 3.96
N PRO A 84 11.76 25.02 5.21
CA PRO A 84 10.72 26.00 5.48
C PRO A 84 11.14 27.38 4.99
N ASP A 85 10.19 28.30 4.87
CA ASP A 85 10.53 29.73 4.82
C ASP A 85 11.15 30.16 6.16
N PHE A 86 12.30 30.82 6.08
CA PHE A 86 12.93 31.46 7.24
C PHE A 86 13.68 32.72 6.82
N THR A 87 13.43 33.80 7.56
CA THR A 87 14.17 35.05 7.41
C THR A 87 15.52 34.93 8.13
N MET A 88 16.60 34.81 7.36
CA MET A 88 17.95 34.96 7.90
C MET A 88 18.24 36.44 8.17
N ASP A 89 18.80 36.74 9.33
CA ASP A 89 19.25 38.09 9.66
C ASP A 89 20.48 38.43 8.82
N LEU A 90 20.31 39.35 7.87
CA LEU A 90 21.38 39.82 6.98
C LEU A 90 22.47 40.58 7.73
N SER A 91 22.16 41.19 8.89
CA SER A 91 23.16 41.84 9.73
C SER A 91 24.06 40.80 10.41
N TYR A 92 23.48 39.67 10.83
CA TYR A 92 24.23 38.53 11.35
C TYR A 92 24.98 37.76 10.26
N LEU A 93 24.38 37.51 9.08
CA LEU A 93 25.13 36.93 7.96
C LEU A 93 26.34 37.80 7.62
N SER A 94 26.13 39.11 7.49
CA SER A 94 27.23 40.01 7.15
C SER A 94 28.28 40.06 8.26
N SER A 95 27.91 40.15 9.55
CA SER A 95 28.90 40.10 10.64
C SER A 95 29.69 38.79 10.65
N VAL A 96 29.02 37.64 10.49
CA VAL A 96 29.66 36.32 10.46
C VAL A 96 30.56 36.15 9.22
N LEU A 97 30.18 36.71 8.07
CA LEU A 97 31.07 36.76 6.91
C LEU A 97 32.25 37.70 7.15
N TYR A 98 32.06 38.91 7.70
CA TYR A 98 33.13 39.86 8.02
C TYR A 98 34.11 39.36 9.10
N ASP A 99 33.61 38.58 10.06
CA ASP A 99 34.45 37.93 11.09
C ASP A 99 35.27 36.77 10.51
N SER A 100 34.90 36.25 9.33
CA SER A 100 35.79 35.36 8.58
C SER A 100 36.93 36.19 7.97
N PRO A 101 38.21 35.82 8.19
CA PRO A 101 39.38 36.61 7.76
C PRO A 101 39.63 36.60 6.23
N HIS A 102 38.61 36.20 5.46
CA HIS A 102 38.68 35.93 4.03
C HIS A 102 37.61 36.64 3.20
N TYR A 103 36.59 37.25 3.83
CA TYR A 103 35.53 37.98 3.15
C TYR A 103 35.89 39.46 2.96
N ASN A 104 35.75 39.95 1.72
CA ASN A 104 35.94 41.35 1.35
C ASN A 104 34.60 41.99 0.98
N ASP A 105 34.30 43.10 1.65
CA ASP A 105 33.14 43.96 1.39
C ASP A 105 33.22 44.62 0.01
N PHE A 106 32.09 45.05 -0.56
CA PHE A 106 32.09 45.81 -1.82
C PHE A 106 32.52 47.27 -1.58
N LYS A 107 33.82 47.47 -1.32
CA LYS A 107 34.46 48.78 -1.22
C LYS A 107 35.60 48.88 -2.22
N GLU A 108 35.58 49.96 -2.99
CA GLU A 108 36.37 50.13 -4.20
C GLU A 108 37.89 50.00 -3.97
N ASN A 109 38.56 49.44 -4.98
CA ASN A 109 39.98 49.61 -5.26
C ASN A 109 40.98 49.20 -4.16
N LYS A 110 41.22 47.89 -4.07
CA LYS A 110 42.60 47.38 -3.92
C LYS A 110 42.87 46.32 -4.97
N GLN A 111 43.96 46.48 -5.71
CA GLN A 111 44.54 45.38 -6.50
C GLN A 111 45.10 44.35 -5.51
N SER A 112 44.32 43.31 -5.22
CA SER A 112 44.78 42.11 -4.53
C SER A 112 45.30 41.12 -5.58
N ASP A 113 46.55 40.65 -5.44
CA ASP A 113 47.13 39.60 -6.30
C ASP A 113 46.50 38.20 -6.06
N LYS A 114 45.35 38.13 -5.39
CA LYS A 114 44.65 36.89 -5.03
C LYS A 114 43.33 36.81 -5.77
N ARG A 115 43.00 35.62 -6.28
CA ARG A 115 41.71 35.34 -6.92
C ARG A 115 40.58 35.48 -5.89
N GLU A 116 39.71 36.45 -6.12
CA GLU A 116 38.50 36.68 -5.34
C GLU A 116 37.28 36.05 -6.03
N TYR A 117 36.41 35.40 -5.24
CA TYR A 117 35.21 34.71 -5.70
C TYR A 117 33.97 35.48 -5.22
N PRO A 118 33.00 35.82 -6.08
CA PRO A 118 31.76 36.48 -5.67
C PRO A 118 30.93 35.57 -4.75
N VAL A 119 30.34 36.19 -3.73
CA VAL A 119 29.39 35.59 -2.78
C VAL A 119 27.96 35.96 -3.19
N LEU A 120 27.13 34.95 -3.45
CA LEU A 120 25.77 35.08 -3.95
C LEU A 120 24.76 34.46 -2.96
N LEU A 121 23.85 35.26 -2.41
CA LEU A 121 22.71 34.80 -1.60
C LEU A 121 21.45 34.72 -2.46
N ASN A 122 20.90 33.53 -2.70
CA ASN A 122 19.73 33.30 -3.54
C ASN A 122 19.88 34.02 -4.92
N SER A 123 21.07 33.88 -5.52
CA SER A 123 21.53 34.56 -6.74
C SER A 123 21.74 36.09 -6.65
N ARG A 124 21.50 36.73 -5.50
CA ARG A 124 21.84 38.15 -5.26
C ARG A 124 23.30 38.27 -4.80
N PHE A 125 24.09 39.07 -5.51
CA PHE A 125 25.46 39.40 -5.10
C PHE A 125 25.50 40.23 -3.80
N ILE A 126 26.39 39.85 -2.88
CA ILE A 126 26.62 40.56 -1.61
C ILE A 126 28.06 41.10 -1.50
N GLY A 127 29.08 40.31 -1.87
CA GLY A 127 30.48 40.68 -1.71
C GLY A 127 31.44 39.64 -2.30
N PHE A 128 32.70 39.64 -1.87
CA PHE A 128 33.74 38.72 -2.37
C PHE A 128 34.35 37.88 -1.24
N THR A 129 34.84 36.68 -1.55
CA THR A 129 35.66 35.85 -0.65
C THR A 129 36.97 35.46 -1.32
N THR A 130 38.04 35.38 -0.54
CA THR A 130 39.37 34.92 -0.97
C THR A 130 39.57 33.40 -0.81
N CYS A 131 38.62 32.68 -0.19
CA CYS A 131 38.69 31.24 0.03
C CYS A 131 37.32 30.54 -0.03
N ASN A 132 37.34 29.20 0.00
CA ASN A 132 36.15 28.36 0.10
C ASN A 132 35.54 28.45 1.52
N LEU A 133 34.32 29.00 1.62
CA LEU A 133 33.60 29.20 2.89
C LEU A 133 32.66 28.05 3.29
N VAL A 134 32.67 26.91 2.58
CA VAL A 134 31.80 25.76 2.89
C VAL A 134 32.12 25.19 4.28
N GLU A 135 33.39 24.97 4.64
CA GLU A 135 33.76 24.43 5.97
C GLU A 135 33.27 25.32 7.13
N PHE A 136 33.42 26.63 6.97
CA PHE A 136 32.95 27.63 7.93
C PHE A 136 31.43 27.58 8.06
N THR A 137 30.72 27.48 6.95
CA THR A 137 29.25 27.38 6.92
C THR A 137 28.74 26.10 7.56
N TYR A 138 29.50 24.99 7.48
CA TYR A 138 29.18 23.74 8.16
C TYR A 138 29.46 23.79 9.67
N ARG A 139 30.46 24.57 10.11
CA ARG A 139 30.75 24.76 11.54
C ARG A 139 29.76 25.68 12.21
N ASP A 140 29.52 26.86 11.65
CA ASP A 140 28.82 27.93 12.38
C ASP A 140 27.41 28.19 11.83
N LEU A 141 27.27 28.53 10.55
CA LEU A 141 25.99 28.94 9.97
C LEU A 141 24.93 27.82 10.00
N LYS A 142 25.27 26.58 9.60
CA LYS A 142 24.34 25.44 9.64
C LYS A 142 24.00 24.94 11.05
N LEU A 143 24.74 25.33 12.10
CA LEU A 143 24.32 25.05 13.47
C LEU A 143 23.17 25.97 13.91
N ARG A 144 23.23 27.25 13.53
CA ARG A 144 22.18 28.23 13.86
C ARG A 144 20.99 28.21 12.90
N TYR A 145 21.24 27.94 11.62
CA TYR A 145 20.24 27.90 10.56
C TYR A 145 20.36 26.58 9.78
N PRO A 146 19.74 25.47 10.27
CA PRO A 146 19.99 24.13 9.74
C PRO A 146 19.64 23.93 8.26
N PHE A 147 18.73 24.75 7.72
CA PHE A 147 18.21 24.65 6.35
C PHE A 147 18.94 25.51 5.31
N ILE A 148 20.01 26.23 5.70
CA ILE A 148 20.89 26.91 4.73
C ILE A 148 21.66 25.85 3.92
N SER A 149 21.80 26.06 2.62
CA SER A 149 22.69 25.27 1.77
C SER A 149 23.76 26.13 1.14
N CYS A 150 24.94 25.56 0.92
CA CYS A 150 26.07 26.26 0.34
C CYS A 150 26.78 25.44 -0.73
N ILE A 151 27.24 26.10 -1.78
CA ILE A 151 27.93 25.50 -2.92
C ILE A 151 29.15 26.35 -3.27
N PHE A 152 30.28 25.70 -3.55
CA PHE A 152 31.46 26.35 -4.12
C PHE A 152 31.87 25.65 -5.41
N ASP A 153 31.82 26.37 -6.53
CA ASP A 153 32.03 25.83 -7.90
C ASP A 153 33.31 26.40 -8.55
N GLU A 154 34.32 26.77 -7.75
CA GLU A 154 35.56 27.48 -8.14
C GLU A 154 35.38 28.80 -8.92
N VAL A 155 34.16 29.21 -9.22
CA VAL A 155 33.81 30.46 -9.91
C VAL A 155 33.14 31.42 -8.93
N ALA A 156 32.26 30.91 -8.06
CA ALA A 156 31.52 31.68 -7.07
C ALA A 156 31.20 30.83 -5.84
N TYR A 157 30.89 31.51 -4.74
CA TYR A 157 30.33 30.91 -3.54
C TYR A 157 28.83 31.23 -3.46
N TYR A 158 27.99 30.20 -3.49
CA TYR A 158 26.54 30.33 -3.45
C TYR A 158 26.01 29.95 -2.06
N LEU A 159 25.10 30.76 -1.54
CA LEU A 159 24.36 30.52 -0.31
C LEU A 159 22.87 30.55 -0.64
N PHE A 160 22.14 29.50 -0.25
CA PHE A 160 20.72 29.35 -0.51
C PHE A 160 19.94 29.29 0.80
N THR A 161 18.96 30.17 0.93
CA THR A 161 17.97 30.22 2.02
C THR A 161 16.54 30.16 1.53
N ASP A 162 16.32 29.96 0.22
CA ASP A 162 14.98 29.86 -0.35
C ASP A 162 14.19 28.69 0.27
N GLU A 163 12.87 28.85 0.41
CA GLU A 163 11.97 27.79 0.85
C GLU A 163 11.81 26.69 -0.23
N GLY A 164 11.19 25.56 0.14
CA GLY A 164 10.81 24.51 -0.82
C GLY A 164 11.96 23.61 -1.30
N ARG A 165 13.21 23.92 -0.97
CA ARG A 165 14.38 23.08 -1.28
C ARG A 165 14.33 21.75 -0.55
N ILE A 166 14.81 20.69 -1.20
CA ILE A 166 14.73 19.31 -0.69
C ILE A 166 16.02 19.01 0.08
N VAL A 167 15.92 18.81 1.40
CA VAL A 167 17.08 18.55 2.25
C VAL A 167 16.95 17.21 2.99
N ARG A 168 18.07 16.61 3.37
CA ARG A 168 18.08 15.39 4.20
C ARG A 168 19.22 15.40 5.22
N PRO A 169 19.03 14.84 6.42
CA PRO A 169 20.07 14.77 7.45
C PRO A 169 21.11 13.71 7.10
N LEU A 170 22.38 14.11 6.97
CA LEU A 170 23.53 13.23 6.74
C LEU A 170 24.60 13.51 7.78
N ARG A 171 25.40 12.49 8.13
CA ARG A 171 26.64 12.68 8.88
C ARG A 171 27.71 13.18 7.92
N VAL A 172 28.33 14.31 8.23
CA VAL A 172 29.35 14.93 7.36
C VAL A 172 30.73 14.80 7.97
N ARG A 173 31.69 14.34 7.16
CA ARG A 173 33.12 14.36 7.45
C ARG A 173 33.90 15.05 6.31
N LYS A 174 35.08 15.60 6.62
CA LYS A 174 36.10 15.97 5.64
C LYS A 174 37.46 15.52 6.15
N GLY A 175 38.04 14.49 5.53
CA GLY A 175 39.23 13.82 6.06
C GLY A 175 39.02 13.37 7.51
N ASN A 176 39.82 13.86 8.45
CA ASN A 176 39.68 13.52 9.87
C ASN A 176 38.66 14.40 10.64
N ILE A 177 38.07 15.43 10.02
CA ILE A 177 37.19 16.38 10.69
C ILE A 177 35.74 15.93 10.56
N VAL A 178 35.10 15.61 11.68
CA VAL A 178 33.67 15.27 11.76
C VAL A 178 32.87 16.51 12.12
N PHE A 179 31.93 16.92 11.26
CA PHE A 179 31.02 18.04 11.54
C PHE A 179 29.74 17.59 12.25
N GLY A 180 29.45 16.28 12.21
CA GLY A 180 28.24 15.68 12.78
C GLY A 180 27.08 15.70 11.78
N ILE A 181 25.84 15.69 12.29
CA ILE A 181 24.64 15.67 11.44
C ILE A 181 24.38 17.07 10.87
N ARG A 182 24.14 17.17 9.56
CA ARG A 182 23.72 18.39 8.87
C ARG A 182 22.62 18.08 7.86
N PHE A 183 21.73 19.03 7.60
CA PHE A 183 20.79 18.92 6.49
C PHE A 183 21.48 19.36 5.21
N ILE A 184 21.47 18.48 4.22
CA ILE A 184 22.18 18.62 2.95
C ILE A 184 21.17 18.65 1.80
N ASP A 185 21.27 19.65 0.95
CA ASP A 185 20.46 19.82 -0.27
C ASP A 185 21.05 19.00 -1.43
N ILE A 186 20.23 18.66 -2.42
CA ILE A 186 20.63 17.88 -3.60
C ILE A 186 21.81 18.55 -4.32
N ALA A 187 21.73 19.85 -4.56
CA ALA A 187 22.78 20.58 -5.26
C ALA A 187 24.07 20.69 -4.43
N GLU A 188 23.93 20.80 -3.11
CA GLU A 188 25.05 20.81 -2.16
C GLU A 188 25.78 19.46 -2.12
N TYR A 189 25.04 18.35 -2.11
CA TYR A 189 25.57 16.98 -2.17
C TYR A 189 26.34 16.69 -3.47
N ILE A 190 25.90 17.25 -4.60
CA ILE A 190 26.54 17.04 -5.91
C ILE A 190 27.82 17.88 -6.07
N SER A 191 27.79 19.15 -5.68
CA SER A 191 28.89 20.09 -5.96
C SER A 191 30.04 20.02 -4.95
N ASN A 192 29.78 19.76 -3.66
CA ASN A 192 30.82 19.80 -2.62
C ASN A 192 31.53 18.45 -2.46
N SER A 193 32.16 17.96 -3.53
CA SER A 193 32.82 16.63 -3.60
C SER A 193 33.98 16.43 -2.60
N ASP A 194 34.52 17.51 -2.03
CA ASP A 194 35.48 17.54 -0.92
C ASP A 194 34.98 16.88 0.38
N PHE A 195 33.67 16.68 0.53
CA PHE A 195 33.03 16.23 1.77
C PHE A 195 32.49 14.80 1.63
N GLU A 196 32.74 14.00 2.67
CA GLU A 196 32.17 12.66 2.83
C GLU A 196 30.82 12.77 3.52
N TYR A 197 29.81 12.12 2.94
CA TYR A 197 28.45 12.09 3.45
C TYR A 197 28.04 10.66 3.79
N GLU A 198 27.83 10.37 5.07
CA GLU A 198 27.38 9.08 5.60
C GLU A 198 25.89 9.11 5.93
N GLU A 199 25.17 8.04 5.60
CA GLU A 199 23.77 7.85 6.00
C GLU A 199 23.63 7.61 7.51
N LEU A 200 22.46 7.95 8.05
CA LEU A 200 22.12 7.63 9.44
C LEU A 200 21.63 6.17 9.60
N ASP A 201 20.82 5.70 8.65
CA ASP A 201 20.30 4.33 8.56
C ASP A 201 20.06 4.02 7.07
N PRO A 202 20.50 2.85 6.55
CA PRO A 202 20.36 2.52 5.13
C PRO A 202 18.90 2.46 4.64
N ASN A 203 17.94 2.21 5.54
CA ASN A 203 16.52 2.16 5.18
C ASN A 203 15.93 3.56 4.89
N PHE A 204 16.60 4.66 5.26
CA PHE A 204 16.10 6.01 5.02
C PHE A 204 16.04 6.42 3.54
N ILE A 205 16.75 5.70 2.66
CA ILE A 205 16.68 5.90 1.21
C ILE A 205 15.31 5.51 0.63
N PHE A 206 14.55 4.67 1.34
CA PHE A 206 13.26 4.20 0.87
C PHE A 206 12.15 5.20 1.14
N GLY A 207 11.12 5.15 0.30
CA GLY A 207 9.84 5.77 0.55
C GLY A 207 9.09 4.99 1.62
N LEU A 208 8.05 5.59 2.18
CA LEU A 208 7.33 5.06 3.33
C LEU A 208 6.88 3.61 3.12
N ILE A 209 6.35 3.26 1.94
CA ILE A 209 5.83 1.91 1.70
C ILE A 209 6.96 0.93 1.34
N SER A 210 7.96 1.37 0.58
CA SER A 210 9.12 0.52 0.27
C SER A 210 9.90 0.10 1.52
N ALA A 211 9.90 0.93 2.56
CA ALA A 211 10.51 0.58 3.86
C ALA A 211 9.65 -0.36 4.73
N LEU A 212 8.39 -0.63 4.37
CA LEU A 212 7.58 -1.72 4.96
C LEU A 212 7.83 -3.05 4.25
N SER A 213 8.64 -3.06 3.19
CA SER A 213 8.97 -4.29 2.48
C SER A 213 10.01 -5.09 3.25
N PRO A 214 9.68 -6.28 3.78
CA PRO A 214 10.67 -7.16 4.40
C PRO A 214 11.71 -7.63 3.38
N PHE A 215 12.96 -7.81 3.83
CA PHE A 215 14.08 -8.31 3.02
C PHE A 215 14.26 -7.60 1.66
N PRO A 216 14.33 -6.25 1.61
CA PRO A 216 14.38 -5.53 0.34
C PRO A 216 15.65 -5.86 -0.46
N GLY A 217 16.76 -6.22 0.20
CA GLY A 217 17.99 -6.67 -0.47
C GLY A 217 17.93 -8.06 -1.12
N ASN A 218 16.95 -8.90 -0.76
CA ASN A 218 16.85 -10.31 -1.22
C ASN A 218 15.78 -10.50 -2.32
N ASN A 219 15.30 -9.43 -2.92
CA ASN A 219 14.23 -9.44 -3.91
C ASN A 219 14.60 -8.59 -5.13
N HIS A 220 14.18 -9.02 -6.32
CA HIS A 220 14.40 -8.26 -7.54
C HIS A 220 13.69 -6.90 -7.50
N VAL A 221 14.34 -5.83 -7.99
CA VAL A 221 13.86 -4.43 -7.90
C VAL A 221 12.41 -4.25 -8.39
N SER A 222 12.05 -4.87 -9.52
CA SER A 222 10.67 -4.79 -10.04
C SER A 222 9.62 -5.34 -9.07
N ARG A 223 9.97 -6.35 -8.24
CA ARG A 223 9.06 -6.90 -7.21
C ARG A 223 8.82 -5.89 -6.10
N LEU A 224 9.82 -5.11 -5.71
CA LEU A 224 9.67 -4.05 -4.71
C LEU A 224 8.78 -2.90 -5.22
N THR A 225 8.91 -2.53 -6.49
CA THR A 225 8.00 -1.56 -7.14
C THR A 225 6.57 -2.08 -7.19
N PHE A 226 6.37 -3.32 -7.65
CA PHE A 226 5.06 -3.95 -7.68
C PHE A 226 4.45 -4.09 -6.28
N GLN A 227 5.25 -4.42 -5.27
CA GLN A 227 4.86 -4.49 -3.86
C GLN A 227 4.37 -3.13 -3.36
N ALA A 228 5.13 -2.06 -3.63
CA ALA A 228 4.73 -0.72 -3.24
C ALA A 228 3.41 -0.29 -3.90
N GLY A 229 3.17 -0.68 -5.15
CA GLY A 229 1.89 -0.49 -5.84
C GLY A 229 0.75 -1.33 -5.27
N MET A 230 1.01 -2.58 -4.86
CA MET A 230 0.00 -3.49 -4.30
C MET A 230 -0.38 -3.13 -2.87
N THR A 231 0.56 -2.78 -1.99
CA THR A 231 0.31 -2.40 -0.59
C THR A 231 -0.67 -1.21 -0.47
N LYS A 232 -0.63 -0.28 -1.43
CA LYS A 232 -1.59 0.84 -1.58
C LYS A 232 -3.02 0.38 -1.88
N GLN A 233 -3.17 -0.79 -2.50
CA GLN A 233 -4.45 -1.39 -2.94
C GLN A 233 -4.99 -2.45 -1.97
N CYS A 234 -4.25 -2.78 -0.92
CA CYS A 234 -4.66 -3.74 0.10
C CYS A 234 -5.77 -3.15 0.99
N MET A 235 -6.63 -4.01 1.52
CA MET A 235 -7.66 -3.61 2.49
C MET A 235 -7.04 -3.49 3.88
N SER A 236 -7.43 -2.47 4.65
CA SER A 236 -6.90 -2.16 5.99
C SER A 236 -8.00 -2.11 7.05
N ASN A 237 -7.68 -2.06 8.34
CA ASN A 237 -8.67 -2.00 9.43
C ASN A 237 -8.80 -0.59 10.09
N ASP A 238 -8.35 0.48 9.41
CA ASP A 238 -8.18 1.81 10.03
C ASP A 238 -9.48 2.62 10.06
N SER A 239 -9.96 2.93 11.27
CA SER A 239 -11.16 3.72 11.53
C SER A 239 -11.13 5.12 10.88
N THR A 240 -9.96 5.73 10.67
CA THR A 240 -9.87 7.07 10.04
C THR A 240 -10.17 7.08 8.54
N ILE A 241 -10.37 5.90 7.94
CA ILE A 241 -10.62 5.71 6.50
C ILE A 241 -12.11 5.55 6.20
N PHE A 242 -12.86 4.96 7.13
CA PHE A 242 -14.26 4.57 6.91
C PHE A 242 -15.23 5.75 6.97
N ASN A 243 -14.84 6.91 7.51
CA ASN A 243 -15.71 8.09 7.49
C ASN A 243 -15.82 8.66 6.05
N PHE A 244 -17.01 8.50 5.47
CA PHE A 244 -17.48 9.10 4.21
C PHE A 244 -16.60 8.74 2.99
N ASN A 245 -16.63 7.47 2.55
CA ASN A 245 -15.97 7.02 1.30
C ASN A 245 -16.51 5.69 0.74
N ASP A 246 -17.21 5.74 -0.41
CA ASP A 246 -17.78 4.61 -1.17
C ASP A 246 -16.79 3.49 -1.59
N ASN A 247 -15.49 3.76 -1.54
CA ASN A 247 -14.44 2.81 -1.90
C ASN A 247 -13.62 2.30 -0.71
N SER A 248 -13.98 2.70 0.52
CA SER A 248 -13.32 2.18 1.72
C SER A 248 -13.67 0.71 1.95
N ARG A 249 -12.67 -0.07 2.37
CA ARG A 249 -12.79 -1.52 2.60
C ARG A 249 -12.05 -1.89 3.87
N ARG A 250 -12.79 -2.50 4.80
CA ARG A 250 -12.32 -2.94 6.10
C ARG A 250 -11.97 -4.43 6.07
N LEU A 251 -10.72 -4.77 6.34
CA LEU A 251 -10.36 -6.16 6.65
C LEU A 251 -10.81 -6.46 8.10
N ILE A 252 -11.63 -7.50 8.31
CA ILE A 252 -12.24 -7.77 9.62
C ILE A 252 -11.18 -8.26 10.62
N ASN A 253 -10.42 -9.27 10.22
CA ASN A 253 -9.44 -9.96 11.08
C ASN A 253 -8.00 -9.61 10.66
N ALA A 254 -7.61 -8.34 10.66
CA ALA A 254 -6.25 -7.92 10.30
C ALA A 254 -5.24 -8.30 11.40
N GLN A 255 -4.15 -9.00 11.06
CA GLN A 255 -3.13 -9.53 11.99
C GLN A 255 -1.79 -8.77 11.93
N LYS A 256 -0.98 -8.89 13.00
CA LYS A 256 0.44 -8.50 13.01
C LYS A 256 1.27 -9.47 12.15
N PRO A 257 2.16 -9.00 11.24
CA PRO A 257 3.12 -9.87 10.56
C PRO A 257 4.21 -10.38 11.52
N PHE A 258 4.72 -11.59 11.29
CA PHE A 258 5.83 -12.14 12.10
C PHE A 258 7.18 -11.50 11.76
N CYS A 259 7.54 -11.45 10.47
CA CYS A 259 8.64 -10.63 9.97
C CYS A 259 8.14 -9.19 9.76
N MET A 260 8.80 -8.17 10.29
CA MET A 260 8.49 -6.76 9.99
C MET A 260 9.81 -5.98 9.87
N THR A 261 9.81 -4.80 9.28
CA THR A 261 10.98 -3.92 9.37
C THR A 261 10.93 -3.09 10.66
N LYS A 262 12.08 -2.58 11.15
CA LYS A 262 12.12 -1.61 12.25
C LYS A 262 11.11 -0.46 12.09
N LEU A 263 10.94 0.05 10.86
CA LEU A 263 9.97 1.11 10.58
C LEU A 263 8.52 0.64 10.75
N GLU A 264 8.18 -0.54 10.22
CA GLU A 264 6.83 -1.12 10.37
C GLU A 264 6.51 -1.35 11.86
N ALA A 265 7.50 -1.79 12.65
CA ALA A 265 7.40 -1.90 14.10
C ALA A 265 7.20 -0.53 14.78
N ILE A 266 7.99 0.50 14.46
CA ILE A 266 7.82 1.86 15.00
C ILE A 266 6.45 2.45 14.67
N LEU A 267 5.97 2.26 13.42
CA LEU A 267 4.64 2.72 13.00
C LEU A 267 3.50 1.97 13.70
N SER A 268 3.71 0.70 14.10
CA SER A 268 2.77 -0.03 14.95
C SER A 268 2.83 0.40 16.42
N ARG A 269 4.01 0.73 16.97
CA ARG A 269 4.20 1.15 18.37
C ARG A 269 3.68 2.57 18.65
N ARG A 270 3.82 3.51 17.70
CA ARG A 270 3.46 4.95 17.84
C ARG A 270 1.98 5.28 18.09
N LEU A 271 1.13 4.28 18.37
CA LEU A 271 -0.27 4.48 18.77
C LEU A 271 -0.49 4.43 20.29
N PHE A 272 0.30 3.68 21.06
CA PHE A 272 0.14 3.60 22.52
C PHE A 272 0.34 4.96 23.21
N HIS A 273 1.10 5.87 22.58
CA HIS A 273 1.32 7.22 23.09
C HIS A 273 0.38 8.29 22.53
N PHE A 274 -0.59 8.00 21.64
CA PHE A 274 -1.46 9.08 21.15
C PHE A 274 -2.45 9.57 22.22
N GLU A 275 -2.88 8.69 23.13
CA GLU A 275 -3.64 9.11 24.33
C GLU A 275 -2.76 9.93 25.28
N SER A 276 -1.51 9.52 25.54
CA SER A 276 -0.59 10.29 26.40
C SER A 276 -0.15 11.62 25.78
N LEU A 277 -0.02 11.71 24.45
CA LEU A 277 0.26 12.98 23.76
C LEU A 277 -0.96 13.90 23.79
N THR A 278 -2.17 13.34 23.77
CA THR A 278 -3.41 14.13 23.93
C THR A 278 -3.57 14.60 25.38
N SER A 279 -3.24 13.78 26.38
CA SER A 279 -3.21 14.23 27.79
C SER A 279 -2.12 15.28 28.03
N PHE A 280 -0.94 15.12 27.41
CA PHE A 280 0.17 16.07 27.51
C PHE A 280 -0.16 17.41 26.83
N ILE A 281 -0.73 17.40 25.61
CA ILE A 281 -1.22 18.61 24.93
C ILE A 281 -2.35 19.29 25.74
N ASN A 282 -3.22 18.52 26.39
CA ASN A 282 -4.26 19.09 27.23
C ASN A 282 -3.70 19.65 28.56
N GLN A 283 -2.61 19.09 29.09
CA GLN A 283 -1.87 19.66 30.22
C GLN A 283 -1.11 20.94 29.84
N THR A 284 -0.54 21.04 28.63
CA THR A 284 0.16 22.27 28.19
C THR A 284 -0.80 23.43 27.89
N LYS A 285 -2.07 23.17 27.56
CA LYS A 285 -3.10 24.22 27.39
C LYS A 285 -3.43 25.01 28.67
N SER A 286 -2.98 24.55 29.85
CA SER A 286 -3.14 25.29 31.11
C SER A 286 -2.04 26.32 31.40
N GLY A 287 -1.00 26.43 30.57
CA GLY A 287 0.13 27.35 30.78
C GLY A 287 0.36 28.31 29.60
N ASN A 288 0.22 29.61 29.83
CA ASN A 288 0.59 30.66 28.87
C ASN A 288 2.11 30.91 28.88
N GLU A 289 2.90 29.97 28.32
CA GLU A 289 4.31 30.23 27.98
C GLU A 289 4.62 29.76 26.55
N ALA A 290 5.33 30.59 25.79
CA ALA A 290 5.70 30.30 24.41
C ALA A 290 6.88 29.30 24.40
N ILE A 291 6.59 28.05 24.05
CA ILE A 291 7.59 26.97 24.07
C ILE A 291 8.52 27.11 22.85
N ASN A 292 9.78 27.47 23.09
CA ASN A 292 10.87 27.22 22.16
C ASN A 292 11.05 25.70 22.01
N ILE A 293 10.87 25.18 20.78
CA ILE A 293 11.08 23.77 20.48
C ILE A 293 12.59 23.51 20.40
N ASN A 294 13.21 23.28 21.56
CA ASN A 294 14.64 23.00 21.65
C ASN A 294 14.97 21.62 21.06
N SER A 295 16.18 21.49 20.50
CA SER A 295 16.75 20.23 19.99
C SER A 295 16.71 19.09 21.02
N ASP A 296 16.74 19.44 22.30
CA ASP A 296 16.75 18.50 23.41
C ASP A 296 15.46 17.66 23.46
N ILE A 297 14.29 18.22 23.14
CA ILE A 297 13.01 17.48 23.13
C ILE A 297 13.03 16.39 22.06
N ILE A 298 13.64 16.67 20.90
CA ILE A 298 13.81 15.70 19.82
C ILE A 298 14.83 14.63 20.23
N MET A 299 15.95 15.02 20.85
CA MET A 299 16.97 14.08 21.33
C MET A 299 16.53 13.24 22.53
N GLU A 300 15.63 13.75 23.38
CA GLU A 300 15.01 13.04 24.50
C GLU A 300 13.94 12.06 23.98
N LEU A 301 13.17 12.44 22.95
CA LEU A 301 12.35 11.51 22.17
C LEU A 301 13.19 10.39 21.50
N PHE A 302 14.43 10.66 21.07
CA PHE A 302 15.33 9.63 20.54
C PHE A 302 15.97 8.77 21.65
N LYS A 303 16.38 9.35 22.77
CA LYS A 303 16.93 8.58 23.93
C LYS A 303 15.91 7.64 24.55
N ASN A 304 14.66 8.09 24.69
CA ASN A 304 13.58 7.25 25.20
C ASN A 304 13.16 6.14 24.21
N MET A 305 13.73 6.10 22.99
CA MET A 305 13.63 4.95 22.08
C MET A 305 14.78 3.95 22.22
N GLU A 306 15.83 4.25 23.00
CA GLU A 306 16.98 3.35 23.27
C GLU A 306 16.96 2.75 24.71
N THR A 307 16.21 3.34 25.64
CA THR A 307 16.24 2.95 27.07
C THR A 307 15.35 1.76 27.44
N ASP A 308 14.21 1.58 26.77
CA ASP A 308 13.21 0.57 27.15
C ASP A 308 13.64 -0.88 26.89
N ASP A 309 14.66 -1.10 26.04
CA ASP A 309 15.30 -2.40 25.85
C ASP A 309 16.13 -2.82 27.09
N ASN A 310 16.49 -1.87 27.98
CA ASN A 310 17.26 -2.16 29.20
C ASN A 310 16.41 -2.25 30.48
N GLU A 311 15.22 -1.63 30.54
CA GLU A 311 14.38 -1.74 31.75
C GLU A 311 13.64 -3.08 31.83
N ASN A 312 13.27 -3.68 30.69
CA ASN A 312 12.76 -5.05 30.67
C ASN A 312 13.85 -6.10 30.97
N LEU A 313 15.13 -5.83 30.66
CA LEU A 313 16.24 -6.71 31.07
C LEU A 313 16.65 -6.57 32.55
N LYS A 314 16.35 -5.44 33.22
CA LYS A 314 16.67 -5.25 34.64
C LYS A 314 15.66 -5.89 35.58
N ASN A 315 14.38 -5.93 35.19
CA ASN A 315 13.33 -6.57 35.98
C ASN A 315 13.43 -8.11 36.02
N GLU A 316 14.36 -8.72 35.29
CA GLU A 316 14.69 -10.17 35.36
C GLU A 316 16.05 -10.47 36.03
N ILE A 317 16.78 -9.47 36.54
CA ILE A 317 18.11 -9.66 37.15
C ILE A 317 18.14 -9.30 38.66
N ASP A 318 17.27 -8.43 39.15
CA ASP A 318 17.22 -8.06 40.58
C ASP A 318 16.20 -8.88 41.41
N THR A 319 16.37 -10.21 41.46
CA THR A 319 15.75 -11.06 42.51
C THR A 319 16.73 -12.07 43.11
N ASP A 320 17.86 -11.59 43.64
CA ASP A 320 18.68 -12.41 44.56
C ASP A 320 19.40 -11.56 45.63
N SER A 321 18.65 -11.01 46.59
CA SER A 321 19.07 -10.90 48.01
C SER A 321 18.04 -10.23 48.94
N SER A 322 18.04 -10.65 50.21
CA SER A 322 17.39 -10.04 51.39
C SER A 322 15.88 -10.27 51.64
N HIS A 323 15.61 -11.41 52.30
CA HIS A 323 14.78 -11.58 53.51
C HIS A 323 13.38 -10.94 53.69
N ASN A 324 12.42 -11.85 53.93
CA ASN A 324 11.39 -11.83 54.98
C ASN A 324 10.40 -10.63 55.04
N ASN A 325 9.17 -10.83 54.56
CA ASN A 325 8.04 -11.19 55.44
C ASN A 325 6.71 -11.40 54.69
N ASP A 326 5.87 -12.24 55.28
CA ASP A 326 4.57 -12.72 54.80
C ASP A 326 3.60 -11.65 54.25
N ASN A 327 2.96 -11.95 53.12
CA ASN A 327 1.52 -12.32 53.15
C ASN A 327 1.04 -13.01 51.87
N ASN A 328 0.23 -14.06 52.05
CA ASN A 328 -0.23 -14.95 50.99
C ASN A 328 -1.47 -14.44 50.25
N GLY A 329 -1.60 -14.79 48.96
CA GLY A 329 -2.90 -15.21 48.42
C GLY A 329 -3.26 -14.78 47.00
N LEU A 330 -2.70 -15.44 45.97
CA LEU A 330 -3.41 -15.70 44.69
C LEU A 330 -2.68 -16.68 43.73
N CYS A 331 -1.35 -16.83 43.83
CA CYS A 331 -0.55 -17.59 42.84
C CYS A 331 -0.44 -19.12 43.06
N ASN A 332 -1.33 -19.74 43.84
CA ASN A 332 -1.13 -21.12 44.35
C ASN A 332 -2.17 -22.14 43.84
N LYS A 333 -2.44 -22.15 42.52
CA LYS A 333 -3.43 -23.08 41.91
C LYS A 333 -3.04 -23.79 40.61
N PHE A 334 -1.87 -23.52 40.03
CA PHE A 334 -1.41 -24.21 38.80
C PHE A 334 -0.24 -25.20 39.01
N CYS A 335 0.60 -25.02 40.04
CA CYS A 335 1.81 -25.84 40.23
C CYS A 335 1.66 -26.96 41.28
N LYS A 336 0.60 -27.80 41.19
CA LYS A 336 0.43 -28.94 42.13
C LYS A 336 0.01 -30.29 41.55
N ASN A 337 -0.07 -30.43 40.22
CA ASN A 337 -0.52 -31.67 39.56
C ASN A 337 0.52 -32.34 38.64
N PHE A 338 1.81 -31.93 38.69
CA PHE A 338 2.84 -32.48 37.78
C PHE A 338 4.19 -32.85 38.43
N GLU A 339 4.32 -32.81 39.76
CA GLU A 339 5.53 -33.22 40.48
C GLU A 339 5.25 -34.40 41.44
N GLU A 340 4.82 -35.53 40.88
CA GLU A 340 4.97 -36.85 41.52
C GLU A 340 5.37 -37.89 40.47
N ARG A 341 6.69 -38.03 40.24
CA ARG A 341 7.39 -39.31 39.97
C ARG A 341 8.91 -39.12 39.79
N ASN A 342 9.57 -39.28 40.92
CA ASN A 342 10.88 -39.92 41.11
C ASN A 342 12.11 -39.32 40.42
N ASP A 343 12.93 -38.69 41.26
CA ASP A 343 14.39 -38.78 41.22
C ASP A 343 14.93 -40.17 40.82
N GLU A 344 16.08 -40.21 40.15
CA GLU A 344 17.33 -40.60 40.83
C GLU A 344 18.61 -40.45 39.95
N ASN A 345 19.66 -39.90 40.59
CA ASN A 345 21.09 -40.19 40.39
C ASN A 345 21.84 -39.82 39.07
N LYS A 346 22.51 -38.66 39.16
CA LYS A 346 23.99 -38.47 39.18
C LYS A 346 24.87 -38.34 37.90
N GLN A 347 25.72 -37.31 38.03
CA GLN A 347 27.13 -37.15 37.63
C GLN A 347 27.48 -36.66 36.22
N TYR A 348 27.92 -35.39 36.20
CA TYR A 348 28.79 -34.78 35.20
C TYR A 348 30.16 -35.46 35.11
N GLN A 349 30.69 -35.60 33.90
CA GLN A 349 32.12 -35.51 33.58
C GLN A 349 32.30 -34.84 32.21
N GLU A 350 33.03 -33.72 32.16
CA GLU A 350 33.85 -33.37 30.98
C GLU A 350 35.11 -34.26 31.02
N PRO A 351 35.59 -34.79 29.87
CA PRO A 351 36.71 -34.20 29.12
C PRO A 351 36.63 -34.45 27.59
N GLU A 352 37.48 -33.97 26.68
CA GLU A 352 38.49 -32.88 26.60
C GLU A 352 38.71 -32.54 25.08
N TYR A 353 39.60 -31.60 24.74
CA TYR A 353 40.08 -31.38 23.36
C TYR A 353 41.40 -32.12 23.10
N GLU A 354 41.52 -32.83 21.96
CA GLU A 354 42.84 -33.14 21.37
C GLU A 354 42.89 -32.83 19.86
N HIS A 355 44.02 -32.28 19.42
CA HIS A 355 44.35 -32.03 18.01
C HIS A 355 44.96 -33.28 17.35
N HIS A 356 44.73 -33.49 16.04
CA HIS A 356 45.83 -33.41 15.05
C HIS A 356 45.43 -33.63 13.56
N ASN A 357 45.83 -32.66 12.74
CA ASN A 357 46.44 -32.76 11.40
C ASN A 357 45.98 -33.79 10.33
N LYS A 358 45.47 -33.23 9.23
CA LYS A 358 45.90 -33.39 7.82
C LYS A 358 46.15 -34.82 7.27
N ASN A 359 45.39 -35.17 6.22
CA ASN A 359 45.91 -35.07 4.84
C ASN A 359 44.78 -35.14 3.79
N ILE A 360 45.10 -34.67 2.58
CA ILE A 360 44.19 -34.61 1.42
C ILE A 360 44.41 -35.85 0.55
N GLU A 361 43.35 -36.59 0.25
CA GLU A 361 43.30 -37.41 -0.96
C GLU A 361 41.99 -37.15 -1.73
N SER A 362 42.12 -37.01 -3.05
CA SER A 362 41.03 -36.67 -3.96
C SER A 362 40.36 -37.93 -4.49
N SER A 363 39.09 -38.15 -4.16
CA SER A 363 38.26 -39.15 -4.82
C SER A 363 36.91 -38.56 -5.23
N SER A 364 36.60 -38.65 -6.51
CA SER A 364 35.30 -38.32 -7.09
C SER A 364 34.17 -39.10 -6.41
N GLY A 365 33.31 -38.40 -5.68
CA GLY A 365 32.11 -38.95 -5.06
C GLY A 365 30.90 -38.07 -5.38
N THR A 366 29.80 -38.68 -5.79
CA THR A 366 28.48 -38.05 -5.87
C THR A 366 28.06 -37.59 -4.47
N PHE A 367 27.82 -36.29 -4.29
CA PHE A 367 27.34 -35.73 -3.02
C PHE A 367 25.94 -36.25 -2.70
N ASP A 368 25.86 -37.20 -1.78
CA ASP A 368 24.66 -37.97 -1.43
C ASP A 368 23.81 -37.22 -0.38
N LYS A 369 23.10 -36.18 -0.84
CA LYS A 369 22.30 -35.27 0.02
C LYS A 369 21.23 -35.97 0.86
N ASP A 370 20.79 -37.16 0.46
CA ASP A 370 19.71 -37.89 1.10
C ASP A 370 20.04 -38.40 2.52
N ASN A 371 21.30 -38.35 2.95
CA ASN A 371 21.71 -38.80 4.28
C ASN A 371 21.81 -37.67 5.32
N GLU A 372 22.17 -36.43 4.95
CA GLU A 372 22.13 -35.27 5.85
C GLU A 372 20.70 -35.00 6.36
N TRP A 373 19.70 -35.04 5.48
CA TRP A 373 18.31 -34.83 5.87
C TRP A 373 17.82 -35.88 6.87
N LYS A 374 18.25 -37.14 6.75
CA LYS A 374 17.86 -38.22 7.69
C LYS A 374 18.38 -37.98 9.11
N GLU A 375 19.59 -37.44 9.26
CA GLU A 375 20.11 -37.07 10.58
C GLU A 375 19.38 -35.87 11.20
N ILE A 376 18.96 -34.90 10.37
CA ILE A 376 18.14 -33.76 10.81
C ILE A 376 16.76 -34.25 11.30
N TYR A 377 16.06 -35.09 10.52
CA TYR A 377 14.79 -35.68 10.92
C TYR A 377 14.90 -36.51 12.22
N SER A 378 15.97 -37.29 12.39
CA SER A 378 16.25 -38.07 13.60
C SER A 378 16.39 -37.23 14.88
N LYS A 379 16.98 -36.03 14.78
CA LYS A 379 17.07 -35.09 15.91
C LYS A 379 15.72 -34.45 16.26
N PHE A 380 14.85 -34.26 15.27
CA PHE A 380 13.55 -33.60 15.43
C PHE A 380 12.52 -34.46 16.21
N GLU A 381 12.51 -35.79 16.01
CA GLU A 381 11.54 -36.72 16.64
C GLU A 381 11.43 -36.65 18.18
N LYS A 382 12.40 -36.03 18.86
CA LYS A 382 12.42 -35.90 20.33
C LYS A 382 11.93 -34.57 20.89
N LYS A 383 11.61 -33.56 20.06
CA LYS A 383 11.13 -32.25 20.54
C LYS A 383 10.02 -31.65 19.67
N ILE A 384 8.81 -31.67 20.22
CA ILE A 384 7.65 -30.85 19.82
C ILE A 384 7.00 -31.28 18.49
N ASN A 385 6.19 -32.35 18.53
CA ASN A 385 5.15 -32.60 17.52
C ASN A 385 3.93 -31.71 17.83
N LEU A 386 3.55 -30.83 16.91
CA LEU A 386 2.35 -29.97 17.03
C LEU A 386 1.24 -30.48 16.13
N ASP A 387 0.05 -30.66 16.69
CA ASP A 387 -1.17 -30.85 15.90
C ASP A 387 -1.61 -29.51 15.27
N ASN A 388 -2.37 -29.56 14.18
CA ASN A 388 -2.85 -28.42 13.41
C ASN A 388 -3.67 -27.43 14.26
N GLU A 389 -4.41 -27.90 15.27
CA GLU A 389 -5.13 -27.01 16.21
C GLU A 389 -4.16 -26.22 17.10
N GLU A 390 -3.12 -26.85 17.65
CA GLU A 390 -2.13 -26.15 18.48
C GLU A 390 -1.28 -25.20 17.64
N PHE A 391 -0.86 -25.62 16.44
CA PHE A 391 -0.13 -24.78 15.49
C PHE A 391 -0.92 -23.50 15.13
N ARG A 392 -2.23 -23.63 14.87
CA ARG A 392 -3.13 -22.49 14.60
C ARG A 392 -3.38 -21.64 15.84
N LYS A 393 -3.47 -22.23 17.03
CA LYS A 393 -3.58 -21.51 18.31
C LYS A 393 -2.36 -20.62 18.54
N ARG A 394 -1.15 -21.16 18.37
CA ARG A 394 0.11 -20.42 18.48
C ARG A 394 0.23 -19.28 17.46
N ILE A 395 -0.24 -19.47 16.21
CA ILE A 395 -0.32 -18.37 15.23
C ILE A 395 -1.23 -17.24 15.75
N ASN A 396 -2.41 -17.58 16.27
CA ASN A 396 -3.35 -16.59 16.79
C ASN A 396 -2.78 -15.84 18.01
N GLU A 397 -2.14 -16.55 18.94
CA GLU A 397 -1.43 -15.99 20.10
C GLU A 397 -0.29 -15.04 19.67
N LEU A 398 0.61 -15.48 18.79
CA LEU A 398 1.70 -14.64 18.26
C LEU A 398 1.19 -13.42 17.47
N SER A 399 0.04 -13.54 16.81
CA SER A 399 -0.63 -12.44 16.11
C SER A 399 -1.47 -11.55 17.02
N ASN A 400 -1.65 -11.92 18.30
CA ASN A 400 -2.47 -11.26 19.32
C ASN A 400 -3.95 -11.05 18.91
N ILE A 401 -4.63 -12.10 18.42
CA ILE A 401 -6.06 -12.02 18.05
C ILE A 401 -6.88 -13.21 18.55
N GLU A 402 -8.00 -12.90 19.22
CA GLU A 402 -9.11 -13.82 19.47
C GLU A 402 -10.26 -13.54 18.49
N ILE A 403 -10.71 -14.58 17.76
CA ILE A 403 -11.82 -14.48 16.80
C ILE A 403 -13.07 -15.11 17.43
N GLU A 404 -14.08 -14.30 17.76
CA GLU A 404 -15.39 -14.83 18.16
C GLU A 404 -16.28 -15.06 16.93
N ARG A 405 -16.94 -16.22 16.90
CA ARG A 405 -17.96 -16.58 15.90
C ARG A 405 -19.35 -16.21 16.41
N ASP A 406 -19.86 -15.04 16.05
CA ASP A 406 -21.29 -14.74 16.18
C ASP A 406 -22.02 -15.03 14.85
N GLN A 407 -23.29 -15.41 14.93
CA GLN A 407 -24.09 -15.85 13.77
C GLN A 407 -24.37 -14.71 12.77
N SER A 408 -24.19 -13.46 13.19
CA SER A 408 -24.40 -12.27 12.35
C SER A 408 -23.10 -11.59 11.88
N ILE A 409 -22.03 -11.65 12.68
CA ILE A 409 -20.74 -10.98 12.41
C ILE A 409 -19.61 -11.78 13.06
N LEU A 410 -18.50 -12.00 12.35
CA LEU A 410 -17.23 -12.39 12.97
C LEU A 410 -16.61 -11.14 13.62
N ILE A 411 -16.62 -11.05 14.94
CA ILE A 411 -16.07 -9.90 15.68
C ILE A 411 -14.82 -10.37 16.43
N THR A 412 -13.69 -9.70 16.20
CA THR A 412 -12.51 -9.86 17.03
C THR A 412 -12.56 -8.92 18.23
N LYS A 413 -12.53 -9.47 19.44
CA LYS A 413 -12.26 -8.68 20.65
C LYS A 413 -10.76 -8.33 20.71
N ASN A 414 -10.43 -7.23 21.38
CA ASN A 414 -9.05 -6.79 21.66
C ASN A 414 -8.09 -6.62 20.47
N ASN A 415 -8.58 -6.51 19.22
CA ASN A 415 -7.70 -6.26 18.07
C ASN A 415 -7.22 -4.80 18.03
N ASN A 416 -6.17 -4.51 18.79
CA ASN A 416 -5.49 -3.21 18.85
C ASN A 416 -4.74 -2.86 17.54
N TYR A 417 -4.65 -3.79 16.59
CA TYR A 417 -3.87 -3.64 15.34
C TYR A 417 -4.70 -3.11 14.17
N HIS A 418 -5.39 -2.00 14.39
CA HIS A 418 -6.25 -1.35 13.39
C HIS A 418 -5.53 -0.92 12.10
N ARG A 419 -4.20 -0.94 12.01
CA ARG A 419 -3.46 -0.39 10.85
C ARG A 419 -2.83 -1.41 9.91
N PHE A 420 -2.98 -2.71 10.19
CA PHE A 420 -2.46 -3.76 9.33
C PHE A 420 -3.43 -4.14 8.19
N ASN A 421 -2.86 -4.70 7.11
CA ASN A 421 -3.52 -4.85 5.80
C ASN A 421 -3.64 -6.33 5.32
N GLY A 422 -3.48 -7.29 6.22
CA GLY A 422 -3.33 -8.70 5.85
C GLY A 422 -3.44 -9.67 7.03
N GLN A 423 -3.11 -10.93 6.75
CA GLN A 423 -3.14 -12.06 7.67
C GLN A 423 -1.93 -12.98 7.43
N ASN A 424 -1.44 -13.61 8.48
CA ASN A 424 -0.50 -14.72 8.39
C ASN A 424 -1.25 -15.96 7.89
N ALA A 425 -0.82 -16.50 6.76
CA ALA A 425 -1.37 -17.71 6.16
C ALA A 425 -0.37 -18.85 6.29
N VAL A 426 -0.84 -20.07 6.57
CA VAL A 426 -0.02 -21.27 6.37
C VAL A 426 0.04 -21.54 4.86
N VAL A 427 1.23 -21.44 4.28
CA VAL A 427 1.46 -21.56 2.84
C VAL A 427 2.26 -22.83 2.55
N ALA A 428 1.81 -23.62 1.58
CA ALA A 428 2.58 -24.73 1.01
C ALA A 428 2.98 -24.41 -0.43
N ILE A 429 4.26 -24.60 -0.76
CA ILE A 429 4.77 -24.48 -2.13
C ILE A 429 4.81 -25.86 -2.78
N MET A 430 3.82 -26.14 -3.63
CA MET A 430 3.74 -27.38 -4.41
C MET A 430 2.88 -27.19 -5.67
N ALA A 431 3.18 -27.93 -6.74
CA ALA A 431 2.31 -27.98 -7.91
C ALA A 431 1.12 -28.90 -7.60
N PHE A 432 -0.10 -28.35 -7.53
CA PHE A 432 -1.29 -29.10 -7.12
C PHE A 432 -2.53 -28.50 -7.76
N GLY A 433 -3.38 -29.35 -8.35
CA GLY A 433 -4.66 -28.95 -8.95
C GLY A 433 -4.56 -27.75 -9.89
N ASN A 434 -5.47 -26.79 -9.72
CA ASN A 434 -5.59 -25.59 -10.53
C ASN A 434 -4.77 -24.42 -9.94
N ASN A 435 -3.44 -24.57 -9.86
CA ASN A 435 -2.52 -23.51 -9.40
C ASN A 435 -1.48 -23.07 -10.46
N GLN A 436 -1.76 -23.26 -11.75
CA GLN A 436 -0.90 -22.77 -12.85
C GLN A 436 -1.06 -21.25 -13.07
N GLU A 437 -0.08 -20.60 -13.71
CA GLU A 437 -0.14 -19.18 -14.11
C GLU A 437 -0.58 -18.22 -12.98
N ASP A 438 0.18 -18.17 -11.89
CA ASP A 438 -0.08 -17.38 -10.67
C ASP A 438 -1.41 -17.68 -9.93
N SER A 439 -2.21 -18.65 -10.36
CA SER A 439 -3.38 -19.04 -9.58
C SER A 439 -2.99 -19.75 -8.28
N VAL A 440 -3.74 -19.49 -7.22
CA VAL A 440 -3.51 -20.03 -5.87
C VAL A 440 -4.75 -20.78 -5.39
N ILE A 441 -4.55 -21.88 -4.68
CA ILE A 441 -5.64 -22.67 -4.10
C ILE A 441 -5.84 -22.25 -2.66
N PHE A 442 -7.09 -22.07 -2.24
CA PHE A 442 -7.45 -21.69 -0.88
C PHE A 442 -8.20 -22.83 -0.16
N ASN A 443 -7.94 -22.97 1.14
CA ASN A 443 -8.72 -23.82 2.03
C ASN A 443 -10.10 -23.21 2.32
N LYS A 444 -11.15 -23.97 1.99
CA LYS A 444 -12.55 -23.61 2.23
C LYS A 444 -12.83 -23.37 3.72
N THR A 445 -12.36 -24.24 4.61
CA THR A 445 -12.63 -24.11 6.05
C THR A 445 -12.00 -22.85 6.62
N SER A 446 -10.79 -22.48 6.16
CA SER A 446 -10.13 -21.22 6.56
C SER A 446 -10.96 -19.99 6.14
N ILE A 447 -11.50 -19.98 4.92
CA ILE A 447 -12.41 -18.92 4.46
C ILE A 447 -13.71 -18.89 5.30
N GLU A 448 -14.31 -20.04 5.58
CA GLU A 448 -15.52 -20.14 6.41
C GLU A 448 -15.29 -19.69 7.86
N ASN A 449 -14.06 -19.87 8.37
CA ASN A 449 -13.59 -19.38 9.67
C ASN A 449 -13.30 -17.87 9.70
N GLY A 450 -13.39 -17.16 8.57
CA GLY A 450 -13.20 -15.71 8.50
C GLY A 450 -11.86 -15.24 7.91
N MET A 451 -11.05 -16.14 7.35
CA MET A 451 -9.82 -15.74 6.66
C MET A 451 -10.15 -14.78 5.51
N PHE A 452 -9.49 -13.62 5.50
CA PHE A 452 -9.69 -12.48 4.60
C PHE A 452 -11.13 -11.98 4.39
N ALA A 453 -12.05 -12.30 5.32
CA ALA A 453 -13.37 -11.70 5.33
C ALA A 453 -13.25 -10.17 5.49
N ASN A 454 -14.01 -9.43 4.68
CA ASN A 454 -13.91 -7.97 4.60
C ASN A 454 -15.28 -7.32 4.44
N ILE A 455 -15.38 -6.07 4.87
CA ILE A 455 -16.58 -5.25 4.76
C ILE A 455 -16.28 -4.11 3.79
N LYS A 456 -17.16 -3.88 2.81
CA LYS A 456 -17.15 -2.66 2.01
C LYS A 456 -18.27 -1.73 2.48
N TYR A 457 -17.91 -0.49 2.75
CA TYR A 457 -18.89 0.57 3.00
C TYR A 457 -19.30 1.22 1.68
N ARG A 458 -20.58 1.56 1.59
CA ARG A 458 -21.17 2.32 0.48
C ARG A 458 -22.19 3.29 1.04
N TYR A 459 -22.41 4.39 0.32
CA TYR A 459 -23.29 5.46 0.75
C TYR A 459 -24.33 5.70 -0.34
N GLN A 460 -25.57 6.00 0.06
CA GLN A 460 -26.54 6.65 -0.83
C GLN A 460 -26.91 7.99 -0.22
N TYR A 461 -26.61 9.05 -0.96
CA TYR A 461 -26.90 10.43 -0.59
C TYR A 461 -28.21 10.90 -1.22
N ILE A 462 -28.91 11.76 -0.52
CA ILE A 462 -30.11 12.47 -0.97
C ILE A 462 -30.10 13.89 -0.38
N SER A 463 -30.63 14.85 -1.12
CA SER A 463 -30.86 16.21 -0.64
C SER A 463 -32.28 16.65 -1.01
N TYR A 464 -32.97 17.34 -0.11
CA TYR A 464 -34.30 17.91 -0.33
C TYR A 464 -34.45 19.25 0.41
N SER A 465 -35.31 20.13 -0.08
CA SER A 465 -35.60 21.42 0.58
C SER A 465 -36.61 21.22 1.71
N ILE A 466 -36.29 21.69 2.92
CA ILE A 466 -37.15 21.51 4.11
C ILE A 466 -38.45 22.33 3.99
N GLN A 467 -38.43 23.42 3.21
CA GLN A 467 -39.60 24.27 3.00
C GLN A 467 -40.69 23.57 2.16
N ASP A 468 -40.27 22.75 1.18
CA ASP A 468 -41.17 22.17 0.16
C ASP A 468 -41.36 20.65 0.30
N GLU A 469 -40.46 19.94 0.98
CA GLU A 469 -40.34 18.48 0.92
C GLU A 469 -40.07 17.83 2.29
N ILE A 470 -40.63 16.63 2.50
CA ILE A 470 -40.37 15.79 3.69
C ILE A 470 -40.12 14.33 3.32
N LEU A 471 -39.29 13.63 4.09
CA LEU A 471 -39.14 12.18 4.01
C LEU A 471 -40.27 11.45 4.75
N ILE A 472 -40.80 10.39 4.14
CA ILE A 472 -41.85 9.54 4.70
C ILE A 472 -41.31 8.13 4.98
N ASN A 473 -41.68 7.56 6.13
CA ASN A 473 -41.42 6.15 6.44
C ASN A 473 -42.09 5.21 5.42
N ILE A 474 -41.31 4.31 4.82
CA ILE A 474 -41.82 3.33 3.87
C ILE A 474 -42.48 2.14 4.59
N ASN A 475 -41.85 1.66 5.67
CA ASN A 475 -42.32 0.53 6.49
C ASN A 475 -41.85 0.70 7.96
N SER A 476 -42.13 -0.27 8.84
CA SER A 476 -41.78 -0.24 10.28
C SER A 476 -40.27 -0.25 10.59
N ASN A 477 -39.45 -0.64 9.63
CA ASN A 477 -37.99 -0.66 9.72
C ASN A 477 -37.38 0.74 9.42
N TYR A 478 -38.21 1.71 9.06
CA TYR A 478 -37.83 3.12 8.92
C TYR A 478 -38.22 3.94 10.15
N GLU A 479 -37.47 5.00 10.40
CA GLU A 479 -37.70 6.01 11.42
C GLU A 479 -37.36 7.38 10.82
N ASN A 480 -38.27 8.35 10.96
CA ASN A 480 -38.15 9.69 10.36
C ASN A 480 -37.82 9.69 8.85
N GLY A 481 -38.28 8.66 8.12
CA GLY A 481 -38.06 8.48 6.69
C GLY A 481 -36.71 7.86 6.31
N LEU A 482 -35.91 7.42 7.29
CA LEU A 482 -34.61 6.77 7.11
C LEU A 482 -34.63 5.34 7.66
N PRO A 483 -33.89 4.38 7.08
CA PRO A 483 -33.89 3.02 7.58
C PRO A 483 -33.12 2.91 8.90
N LYS A 484 -33.57 2.04 9.80
CA LYS A 484 -32.92 1.81 11.10
C LYS A 484 -31.57 1.07 10.93
N PRO A 485 -30.61 1.26 11.84
CA PRO A 485 -29.38 0.46 11.87
C PRO A 485 -29.64 -1.05 11.91
N ASN A 486 -28.75 -1.82 11.30
CA ASN A 486 -28.83 -3.27 11.09
C ASN A 486 -30.04 -3.78 10.29
N THR A 487 -30.83 -2.90 9.66
CA THR A 487 -31.87 -3.35 8.72
C THR A 487 -31.24 -3.89 7.44
N LEU A 488 -31.81 -4.99 6.92
CA LEU A 488 -31.40 -5.59 5.66
C LEU A 488 -32.14 -4.89 4.51
N ILE A 489 -31.38 -4.32 3.58
CA ILE A 489 -31.88 -3.62 2.40
C ILE A 489 -31.36 -4.32 1.15
N ALA A 490 -32.24 -4.62 0.19
CA ALA A 490 -31.86 -5.23 -1.08
C ALA A 490 -32.74 -4.70 -2.21
N ARG A 491 -32.16 -4.44 -3.39
CA ARG A 491 -32.90 -4.29 -4.64
C ARG A 491 -32.77 -5.58 -5.43
N ASN A 492 -33.78 -6.45 -5.40
CA ASN A 492 -33.79 -7.66 -6.20
C ASN A 492 -35.20 -8.13 -6.58
N SER A 493 -35.35 -9.02 -7.57
CA SER A 493 -36.67 -9.50 -8.00
C SER A 493 -37.37 -10.43 -6.98
N PHE A 494 -36.64 -10.96 -6.00
CA PHE A 494 -37.12 -11.90 -4.97
C PHE A 494 -37.37 -11.26 -3.59
N TYR A 495 -36.75 -10.11 -3.33
CA TYR A 495 -36.88 -9.35 -2.08
C TYR A 495 -37.33 -7.95 -2.47
N SER A 496 -38.47 -7.53 -1.94
CA SER A 496 -39.28 -6.39 -2.37
C SER A 496 -38.48 -5.23 -2.98
N ASN A 497 -38.90 -4.77 -4.16
CA ASN A 497 -38.29 -3.67 -4.90
C ASN A 497 -38.65 -2.31 -4.27
N GLU A 498 -38.40 -2.18 -2.96
CA GLU A 498 -38.69 -0.99 -2.17
C GLU A 498 -37.69 0.14 -2.51
N PRO A 499 -38.18 1.38 -2.65
CA PRO A 499 -37.30 2.54 -2.76
C PRO A 499 -36.48 2.71 -1.48
N LEU A 500 -35.32 3.36 -1.56
CA LEU A 500 -34.55 3.64 -0.34
C LEU A 500 -35.08 4.88 0.38
N PHE A 501 -35.61 5.85 -0.36
CA PHE A 501 -36.21 7.05 0.18
C PHE A 501 -37.56 7.32 -0.49
N ARG A 502 -38.49 7.89 0.26
CA ARG A 502 -39.77 8.40 -0.23
C ARG A 502 -39.88 9.86 0.19
N ILE A 503 -39.81 10.76 -0.77
CA ILE A 503 -40.05 12.20 -0.56
C ILE A 503 -41.52 12.50 -0.87
N TYR A 504 -42.14 13.36 -0.08
CA TYR A 504 -43.41 14.01 -0.40
C TYR A 504 -43.21 15.51 -0.53
N ASN A 505 -43.68 16.08 -1.63
CA ASN A 505 -43.58 17.50 -1.93
C ASN A 505 -44.91 18.20 -1.63
N PHE A 506 -44.91 19.11 -0.66
CA PHE A 506 -46.10 19.83 -0.19
C PHE A 506 -46.67 20.80 -1.23
N THR A 507 -45.81 21.41 -2.06
CA THR A 507 -46.26 22.42 -3.05
C THR A 507 -46.93 21.79 -4.26
N LYS A 508 -46.48 20.60 -4.66
CA LYS A 508 -47.03 19.85 -5.80
C LYS A 508 -48.06 18.79 -5.41
N ASN A 509 -48.11 18.41 -4.12
CA ASN A 509 -48.92 17.30 -3.62
C ASN A 509 -48.55 15.96 -4.30
N GLU A 510 -47.25 15.75 -4.55
CA GLU A 510 -46.68 14.60 -5.27
C GLU A 510 -45.74 13.78 -4.36
N VAL A 511 -45.77 12.46 -4.51
CA VAL A 511 -44.83 11.53 -3.88
C VAL A 511 -43.76 11.13 -4.89
N ARG A 512 -42.49 11.26 -4.52
CA ARG A 512 -41.33 10.82 -5.31
C ARG A 512 -40.57 9.73 -4.57
N ASP A 513 -40.61 8.54 -5.14
CA ASP A 513 -39.80 7.40 -4.69
C ASP A 513 -38.41 7.46 -5.34
N ILE A 514 -37.35 7.40 -4.52
CA ILE A 514 -35.98 7.27 -5.00
C ILE A 514 -35.56 5.81 -4.90
N GLU A 515 -35.24 5.24 -6.06
CA GLU A 515 -34.79 3.86 -6.15
C GLU A 515 -33.55 3.59 -5.28
N ASN A 516 -33.53 2.41 -4.67
CA ASN A 516 -32.36 1.85 -4.04
C ASN A 516 -31.26 1.57 -5.10
N ILE A 517 -30.01 2.03 -4.89
CA ILE A 517 -28.89 1.73 -5.80
C ILE A 517 -28.22 0.38 -5.49
N PHE A 518 -28.48 -0.20 -4.32
CA PHE A 518 -27.85 -1.42 -3.81
C PHE A 518 -28.54 -2.69 -4.35
N ARG A 519 -28.04 -3.16 -5.50
CA ARG A 519 -28.49 -4.40 -6.19
C ARG A 519 -28.25 -5.72 -5.43
N ARG A 520 -27.71 -5.65 -4.21
CA ARG A 520 -27.40 -6.81 -3.35
C ARG A 520 -27.91 -6.55 -1.94
N PRO A 521 -28.20 -7.59 -1.15
CA PRO A 521 -28.48 -7.46 0.27
C PRO A 521 -27.31 -6.78 0.99
N VAL A 522 -27.57 -5.62 1.56
CA VAL A 522 -26.67 -4.82 2.38
C VAL A 522 -27.32 -4.54 3.72
N TYR A 523 -26.53 -4.41 4.78
CA TYR A 523 -27.03 -3.99 6.09
C TYR A 523 -26.80 -2.49 6.24
N VAL A 524 -27.78 -1.75 6.75
CA VAL A 524 -27.57 -0.36 7.20
C VAL A 524 -26.65 -0.38 8.41
N ASP A 525 -25.61 0.46 8.40
CA ASP A 525 -24.75 0.66 9.58
C ASP A 525 -25.17 1.93 10.31
N HIS A 526 -25.20 3.07 9.59
CA HIS A 526 -25.61 4.36 10.14
C HIS A 526 -26.39 5.20 9.11
N CYS A 527 -27.29 6.04 9.61
CA CYS A 527 -27.97 7.06 8.82
C CYS A 527 -27.64 8.42 9.45
N THR A 528 -27.09 9.33 8.65
CA THR A 528 -26.74 10.68 9.09
C THR A 528 -27.58 11.71 8.35
N THR A 529 -27.96 12.76 9.07
CA THR A 529 -28.65 13.93 8.52
C THR A 529 -27.86 15.18 8.85
N PHE A 530 -27.82 16.10 7.90
CA PHE A 530 -27.13 17.38 8.00
C PHE A 530 -27.99 18.44 7.32
N VAL A 531 -28.13 19.61 7.93
CA VAL A 531 -28.97 20.70 7.42
C VAL A 531 -28.12 21.94 7.26
N GLU A 532 -28.14 22.51 6.05
CA GLU A 532 -27.42 23.74 5.68
C GLU A 532 -28.28 24.49 4.67
N ASP A 533 -28.46 25.80 4.87
CA ASP A 533 -29.24 26.71 4.01
C ASP A 533 -30.62 26.16 3.56
N ASP A 534 -31.44 25.72 4.54
CA ASP A 534 -32.77 25.09 4.37
C ASP A 534 -32.81 23.79 3.52
N ILE A 535 -31.64 23.25 3.15
CA ILE A 535 -31.51 21.96 2.48
C ILE A 535 -31.14 20.89 3.52
N CYS A 536 -31.94 19.83 3.59
CA CYS A 536 -31.61 18.63 4.34
C CYS A 536 -30.85 17.65 3.45
N TYR A 537 -29.60 17.37 3.81
CA TYR A 537 -28.79 16.29 3.26
C TYR A 537 -28.94 15.06 4.15
N CYS A 538 -29.37 13.95 3.58
CA CYS A 538 -29.36 12.65 4.27
C CYS A 538 -28.39 11.69 3.58
N CYS A 539 -27.70 10.90 4.38
CA CYS A 539 -26.77 9.88 3.92
C CYS A 539 -27.08 8.56 4.64
N VAL A 540 -27.38 7.52 3.87
CA VAL A 540 -27.53 6.15 4.37
C VAL A 540 -26.23 5.40 4.09
N GLU A 541 -25.51 5.06 5.15
CA GLU A 541 -24.32 4.21 5.12
C GLU A 541 -24.73 2.74 5.23
N VAL A 542 -24.30 1.95 4.25
CA VAL A 542 -24.54 0.50 4.22
C VAL A 542 -23.23 -0.27 4.17
N ARG A 543 -23.19 -1.37 4.92
CA ARG A 543 -22.10 -2.34 4.92
C ARG A 543 -22.47 -3.57 4.10
N HIS A 544 -21.60 -3.93 3.16
CA HIS A 544 -21.67 -5.18 2.40
C HIS A 544 -20.56 -6.13 2.87
N LEU A 545 -20.95 -7.29 3.37
CA LEU A 545 -20.01 -8.33 3.82
C LEU A 545 -19.53 -9.14 2.61
N TYR A 546 -18.22 -9.17 2.39
CA TYR A 546 -17.56 -9.95 1.35
C TYR A 546 -16.75 -11.10 1.97
N LYS A 547 -17.05 -12.31 1.52
CA LYS A 547 -16.21 -13.50 1.74
C LYS A 547 -15.34 -13.73 0.49
N PRO A 548 -14.06 -14.12 0.64
CA PRO A 548 -13.22 -14.50 -0.50
C PRO A 548 -13.89 -15.54 -1.40
N GLN A 549 -13.86 -15.31 -2.71
CA GLN A 549 -14.41 -16.22 -3.71
C GLN A 549 -13.42 -16.48 -4.87
N GLN A 550 -13.73 -17.46 -5.71
CA GLN A 550 -12.90 -17.81 -6.87
C GLN A 550 -12.71 -16.58 -7.78
N GLY A 551 -11.45 -16.35 -8.18
CA GLY A 551 -11.03 -15.22 -9.00
C GLY A 551 -10.69 -13.93 -8.22
N ASP A 552 -10.95 -13.85 -6.91
CA ASP A 552 -10.50 -12.72 -6.09
C ASP A 552 -8.97 -12.65 -6.01
N LYS A 553 -8.43 -11.45 -5.80
CA LYS A 553 -6.98 -11.19 -5.89
C LYS A 553 -6.33 -10.94 -4.53
N PHE A 554 -5.24 -11.67 -4.32
CA PHE A 554 -4.39 -11.62 -3.12
C PHE A 554 -2.95 -11.36 -3.54
N ALA A 555 -2.11 -10.94 -2.61
CA ALA A 555 -0.67 -10.85 -2.83
C ALA A 555 0.08 -11.19 -1.54
N SER A 556 1.15 -11.97 -1.63
CA SER A 556 2.18 -11.91 -0.58
C SER A 556 2.85 -10.54 -0.62
N ARG A 557 3.57 -10.17 0.44
CA ARG A 557 4.31 -8.90 0.46
C ARG A 557 5.23 -8.75 -0.75
N TYR A 558 5.92 -9.81 -1.18
CA TYR A 558 6.90 -9.86 -2.29
C TYR A 558 6.34 -9.71 -3.72
N ALA A 559 5.18 -9.06 -3.86
CA ALA A 559 4.46 -8.90 -5.12
C ALA A 559 4.15 -10.22 -5.85
N GLN A 560 4.01 -11.32 -5.11
CA GLN A 560 3.49 -12.58 -5.65
C GLN A 560 1.96 -12.52 -5.63
N LYS A 561 1.42 -11.80 -6.62
CA LYS A 561 0.00 -11.57 -6.83
C LYS A 561 -0.67 -12.85 -7.33
N GLY A 562 -1.53 -13.43 -6.50
CA GLY A 562 -2.32 -14.61 -6.81
C GLY A 562 -3.77 -14.28 -7.10
N VAL A 563 -4.38 -15.08 -7.98
CA VAL A 563 -5.84 -15.14 -8.18
C VAL A 563 -6.33 -16.45 -7.55
N ILE A 564 -7.42 -16.45 -6.78
CA ILE A 564 -7.98 -17.71 -6.27
C ILE A 564 -8.41 -18.59 -7.46
N GLY A 565 -7.63 -19.62 -7.77
CA GLY A 565 -7.86 -20.55 -8.89
C GLY A 565 -8.95 -21.56 -8.56
N SER A 566 -8.93 -22.10 -7.35
CA SER A 566 -10.01 -22.90 -6.76
C SER A 566 -10.04 -22.76 -5.24
N ILE A 567 -11.21 -23.01 -4.66
CA ILE A 567 -11.40 -23.15 -3.21
C ILE A 567 -11.67 -24.63 -2.96
N MET A 568 -10.78 -25.29 -2.22
CA MET A 568 -10.85 -26.72 -1.98
C MET A 568 -11.29 -27.01 -0.53
N PRO A 569 -12.16 -28.02 -0.32
CA PRO A 569 -12.49 -28.47 1.02
C PRO A 569 -11.28 -29.12 1.68
N GLU A 570 -11.18 -28.97 3.01
CA GLU A 570 -10.03 -29.38 3.83
C GLU A 570 -9.73 -30.89 3.79
N GLN A 571 -10.70 -31.72 3.38
CA GLN A 571 -10.54 -33.16 3.18
C GLN A 571 -9.84 -33.51 1.85
N LEU A 572 -9.72 -32.56 0.91
CA LEU A 572 -9.04 -32.75 -0.39
C LEU A 572 -7.70 -32.01 -0.46
N ILE A 573 -7.33 -31.29 0.59
CA ILE A 573 -6.06 -30.55 0.67
C ILE A 573 -4.98 -31.50 1.23
N PRO A 574 -3.78 -31.54 0.66
CA PRO A 574 -2.67 -32.33 1.20
C PRO A 574 -2.23 -31.76 2.55
N ARG A 575 -1.86 -32.64 3.49
CA ARG A 575 -1.41 -32.28 4.85
C ARG A 575 0.04 -32.70 5.04
N THR A 576 0.72 -32.12 6.01
CA THR A 576 2.05 -32.62 6.40
C THR A 576 1.92 -33.94 7.18
N GLU A 577 2.98 -34.73 7.32
CA GLU A 577 2.97 -35.94 8.17
C GLU A 577 2.56 -35.64 9.64
N PHE A 578 2.79 -34.42 10.12
CA PHE A 578 2.37 -33.93 11.44
C PHE A 578 0.92 -33.43 11.48
N GLY A 579 0.18 -33.52 10.37
CA GLY A 579 -1.24 -33.13 10.28
C GLY A 579 -1.51 -31.67 9.93
N ILE A 580 -0.48 -30.82 9.77
CA ILE A 580 -0.63 -29.40 9.45
C ILE A 580 -1.28 -29.24 8.08
N ILE A 581 -2.28 -28.36 7.99
CA ILE A 581 -3.08 -28.14 6.78
C ILE A 581 -2.84 -26.72 6.24
N PRO A 582 -2.34 -26.55 5.01
CA PRO A 582 -2.12 -25.23 4.43
C PRO A 582 -3.43 -24.49 4.18
N ASP A 583 -3.42 -23.17 4.40
CA ASP A 583 -4.50 -22.27 4.03
C ASP A 583 -4.42 -21.88 2.55
N ILE A 584 -3.20 -21.73 2.02
CA ILE A 584 -2.92 -21.34 0.63
C ILE A 584 -1.89 -22.29 0.03
N ILE A 585 -2.14 -22.79 -1.18
CA ILE A 585 -1.15 -23.55 -1.96
C ILE A 585 -0.69 -22.70 -3.15
N VAL A 586 0.62 -22.49 -3.25
CA VAL A 586 1.29 -21.70 -4.29
C VAL A 586 2.15 -22.61 -5.16
N ASN A 587 2.19 -22.35 -6.46
CA ASN A 587 2.97 -23.14 -7.40
C ASN A 587 4.48 -22.79 -7.35
N PRO A 588 5.39 -23.78 -7.29
CA PRO A 588 6.85 -23.55 -7.26
C PRO A 588 7.38 -22.77 -8.47
N HIS A 589 6.74 -22.85 -9.65
CA HIS A 589 7.17 -22.12 -10.85
C HIS A 589 7.11 -20.59 -10.69
N ALA A 590 6.40 -20.09 -9.68
CA ALA A 590 6.37 -18.67 -9.31
C ALA A 590 7.73 -18.12 -8.86
N PHE A 591 8.60 -18.92 -8.24
CA PHE A 591 9.77 -18.39 -7.53
C PHE A 591 11.02 -18.18 -8.43
N PRO A 592 11.45 -19.15 -9.27
CA PRO A 592 12.70 -19.04 -10.03
C PRO A 592 12.73 -17.87 -11.01
N SER A 593 11.63 -17.65 -11.74
CA SER A 593 11.51 -16.56 -12.72
C SER A 593 11.38 -15.17 -12.10
N ARG A 594 11.13 -15.08 -10.79
CA ARG A 594 10.80 -13.83 -10.07
C ARG A 594 11.86 -13.43 -9.05
N MET A 595 12.73 -14.37 -8.66
CA MET A 595 13.83 -14.17 -7.72
C MET A 595 13.36 -13.53 -6.40
N THR A 596 12.20 -13.97 -5.90
CA THR A 596 11.60 -13.51 -4.64
C THR A 596 12.06 -14.36 -3.48
N VAL A 597 13.35 -14.29 -3.12
CA VAL A 597 13.95 -15.14 -2.08
C VAL A 597 13.42 -14.76 -0.69
N GLY A 598 13.14 -13.48 -0.45
CA GLY A 598 12.56 -13.01 0.81
C GLY A 598 11.24 -13.72 1.19
N HIS A 599 10.45 -14.17 0.20
CA HIS A 599 9.23 -14.94 0.45
C HIS A 599 9.52 -16.30 1.11
N LEU A 600 10.59 -16.97 0.68
CA LEU A 600 11.01 -18.24 1.27
C LEU A 600 11.58 -18.03 2.68
N ILE A 601 12.37 -16.96 2.87
CA ILE A 601 12.93 -16.60 4.18
C ILE A 601 11.80 -16.31 5.19
N GLU A 602 10.83 -15.44 4.84
CA GLU A 602 9.69 -15.13 5.72
C GLU A 602 8.89 -16.39 6.09
N MET A 603 8.61 -17.26 5.13
CA MET A 603 7.89 -18.51 5.40
C MET A 603 8.61 -19.41 6.41
N PHE A 604 9.94 -19.55 6.28
CA PHE A 604 10.73 -20.38 7.19
C PHE A 604 10.91 -19.75 8.58
N VAL A 605 11.19 -18.45 8.65
CA VAL A 605 11.23 -17.69 9.91
C VAL A 605 9.88 -17.81 10.64
N GLY A 606 8.78 -17.56 9.92
CA GLY A 606 7.43 -17.64 10.48
C GLY A 606 7.08 -19.05 10.97
N LYS A 607 7.57 -20.10 10.31
CA LYS A 607 7.48 -21.48 10.83
C LYS A 607 8.27 -21.65 12.12
N CYS A 608 9.54 -21.23 12.15
CA CYS A 608 10.41 -21.39 13.32
C CYS A 608 9.81 -20.71 14.57
N MET A 609 9.28 -19.49 14.40
CA MET A 609 8.62 -18.74 15.48
C MET A 609 7.37 -19.43 16.04
N VAL A 610 6.61 -20.17 15.22
CA VAL A 610 5.43 -20.93 15.69
C VAL A 610 5.84 -22.24 16.38
N MET A 611 6.90 -22.89 15.88
CA MET A 611 7.43 -24.13 16.48
C MET A 611 8.04 -23.87 17.87
N ASP A 612 8.85 -22.81 18.02
CA ASP A 612 9.50 -22.44 19.28
C ASP A 612 9.47 -20.91 19.52
N PRO A 613 8.34 -20.38 20.05
CA PRO A 613 8.20 -18.97 20.37
C PRO A 613 9.21 -18.44 21.41
N GLN A 614 9.73 -19.32 22.28
CA GLN A 614 10.64 -18.92 23.35
C GLN A 614 12.05 -18.68 22.81
N ARG A 615 12.52 -19.54 21.89
CA ARG A 615 13.83 -19.41 21.24
C ARG A 615 13.88 -18.29 20.20
N PHE A 616 12.79 -18.08 19.44
CA PHE A 616 12.78 -17.17 18.29
C PHE A 616 12.03 -15.85 18.52
N GLY A 617 11.33 -15.72 19.66
CA GLY A 617 10.59 -14.51 20.00
C GLY A 617 9.33 -14.28 19.15
N THR A 618 8.74 -13.09 19.29
CA THR A 618 7.44 -12.72 18.70
C THR A 618 7.56 -11.77 17.49
N PHE A 619 8.78 -11.47 17.06
CA PHE A 619 9.09 -10.54 15.97
C PHE A 619 10.49 -10.85 15.38
N PHE A 620 10.62 -10.79 14.05
CA PHE A 620 11.89 -10.84 13.33
C PHE A 620 12.12 -9.53 12.56
N ASP A 621 13.29 -8.90 12.72
CA ASP A 621 13.66 -7.67 12.01
C ASP A 621 14.18 -7.97 10.59
N ALA A 622 13.31 -7.75 9.60
CA ALA A 622 13.59 -7.91 8.18
C ALA A 622 14.14 -6.65 7.50
N SER A 623 14.64 -5.66 8.26
CA SER A 623 15.30 -4.46 7.73
C SER A 623 16.72 -4.73 7.22
N ILE A 624 17.27 -3.82 6.41
CA ILE A 624 18.64 -3.96 5.88
C ILE A 624 19.65 -4.00 7.03
N GLU A 625 20.60 -4.94 6.93
CA GLU A 625 21.70 -5.14 7.88
C GLU A 625 21.29 -5.45 9.33
N SER A 626 20.06 -5.95 9.56
CA SER A 626 19.63 -6.39 10.89
C SER A 626 20.52 -7.51 11.45
N ASN A 627 20.62 -7.58 12.78
CA ASN A 627 21.35 -8.66 13.46
C ASN A 627 20.67 -10.02 13.24
N ASP A 628 19.35 -10.04 13.11
CA ASP A 628 18.56 -11.26 12.85
C ASP A 628 18.89 -11.85 11.47
N ILE A 629 19.11 -11.02 10.45
CA ILE A 629 19.57 -11.47 9.12
C ILE A 629 21.03 -11.94 9.19
N LYS A 630 21.90 -11.22 9.90
CA LYS A 630 23.32 -11.60 10.05
C LYS A 630 23.51 -12.94 10.76
N ASN A 631 22.67 -13.22 11.76
CA ASN A 631 22.69 -14.45 12.56
C ASN A 631 21.70 -15.51 12.04
N PHE A 632 21.11 -15.32 10.85
CA PHE A 632 20.02 -16.15 10.33
C PHE A 632 20.41 -17.64 10.25
N GLU A 633 21.60 -17.95 9.72
CA GLU A 633 22.07 -19.33 9.55
C GLU A 633 22.19 -20.04 10.91
N ALA A 634 22.98 -19.47 11.84
CA ALA A 634 23.24 -20.03 13.16
C ALA A 634 22.00 -20.14 14.06
N ASN A 635 21.02 -19.22 13.92
CA ASN A 635 19.81 -19.25 14.74
C ASN A 635 18.74 -20.16 14.14
N TYR A 636 18.45 -20.01 12.83
CA TYR A 636 17.28 -20.62 12.18
C TYR A 636 17.60 -21.89 11.39
N ILE A 637 18.71 -21.96 10.67
CA ILE A 637 19.06 -23.17 9.88
C ILE A 637 19.56 -24.27 10.83
N ASP A 638 20.46 -23.92 11.76
CA ASP A 638 20.96 -24.84 12.80
C ASP A 638 19.91 -25.16 13.89
N SER A 639 18.66 -24.71 13.72
CA SER A 639 17.56 -25.03 14.63
C SER A 639 17.16 -26.51 14.62
N GLY A 640 17.43 -27.21 13.52
CA GLY A 640 16.95 -28.58 13.27
C GLY A 640 15.48 -28.65 12.82
N ILE A 641 14.82 -27.51 12.60
CA ILE A 641 13.44 -27.48 12.08
C ILE A 641 13.48 -27.78 10.57
N PRO A 642 12.74 -28.79 10.09
CA PRO A 642 12.82 -29.21 8.68
C PRO A 642 12.25 -28.12 7.75
N ILE A 643 13.03 -27.77 6.72
CA ILE A 643 12.65 -26.79 5.70
C ILE A 643 11.58 -27.37 4.76
N MET A 644 11.81 -28.60 4.30
CA MET A 644 10.84 -29.38 3.51
C MET A 644 10.03 -30.27 4.44
N GLU A 645 8.74 -30.42 4.18
CA GLU A 645 7.88 -31.38 4.86
C GLU A 645 7.30 -32.38 3.86
N LYS A 646 7.19 -33.64 4.29
CA LYS A 646 6.51 -34.67 3.52
C LYS A 646 5.00 -34.43 3.56
N MET A 647 4.40 -34.36 2.38
CA MET A 647 2.97 -34.17 2.20
C MET A 647 2.28 -35.50 1.95
N VAL A 648 1.19 -35.74 2.68
CA VAL A 648 0.30 -36.89 2.55
C VAL A 648 -1.08 -36.47 2.05
N ASP A 649 -1.71 -37.37 1.29
CA ASP A 649 -3.12 -37.24 0.92
C ASP A 649 -4.02 -37.39 2.15
N SER A 650 -4.90 -36.41 2.38
CA SER A 650 -5.91 -36.41 3.44
C SER A 650 -6.80 -37.65 3.43
N ILE A 651 -7.10 -38.23 2.27
CA ILE A 651 -8.05 -39.36 2.15
C ILE A 651 -7.34 -40.70 2.20
N THR A 652 -6.30 -40.89 1.39
CA THR A 652 -5.63 -42.20 1.28
C THR A 652 -4.44 -42.38 2.22
N GLY A 653 -3.98 -41.32 2.91
CA GLY A 653 -2.78 -41.33 3.74
C GLY A 653 -1.48 -41.55 2.96
N LYS A 654 -1.53 -41.57 1.63
CA LYS A 654 -0.38 -41.83 0.78
C LYS A 654 0.50 -40.60 0.65
N PHE A 655 1.81 -40.81 0.69
CA PHE A 655 2.79 -39.80 0.34
C PHE A 655 2.56 -39.27 -1.09
N ILE A 656 2.46 -37.95 -1.23
CA ILE A 656 2.31 -37.24 -2.52
C ILE A 656 3.66 -36.72 -3.01
N GLY A 657 4.50 -36.21 -2.09
CA GLY A 657 5.75 -35.54 -2.38
C GLY A 657 6.19 -34.67 -1.21
N GLU A 658 7.36 -34.04 -1.32
CA GLU A 658 7.82 -33.04 -0.34
C GLU A 658 7.43 -31.64 -0.80
N ALA A 659 6.99 -30.80 0.15
CA ALA A 659 6.66 -29.40 -0.09
C ALA A 659 7.36 -28.51 0.93
N PHE A 660 7.70 -27.29 0.50
CA PHE A 660 8.16 -26.25 1.41
C PHE A 660 6.92 -25.64 2.09
N VAL A 661 6.79 -25.82 3.40
CA VAL A 661 5.64 -25.36 4.20
C VAL A 661 6.12 -24.35 5.22
N GLY A 662 5.39 -23.24 5.36
CA GLY A 662 5.72 -22.20 6.33
C GLY A 662 4.62 -21.15 6.47
N VAL A 663 4.89 -20.07 7.20
CA VAL A 663 3.88 -19.03 7.50
C VAL A 663 4.29 -17.70 6.87
N CYS A 664 3.48 -17.19 5.94
CA CYS A 664 3.74 -15.91 5.27
C CYS A 664 2.58 -14.93 5.47
N TYR A 665 2.91 -13.65 5.61
CA TYR A 665 1.93 -12.59 5.62
C TYR A 665 1.40 -12.30 4.20
N TYR A 666 0.11 -12.56 4.01
CA TYR A 666 -0.64 -12.30 2.79
C TYR A 666 -1.57 -11.10 2.97
N THR A 667 -1.74 -10.33 1.91
CA THR A 667 -2.61 -9.15 1.87
C THR A 667 -3.73 -9.35 0.84
N ALA A 668 -4.92 -8.87 1.20
CA ALA A 668 -6.11 -8.98 0.35
C ALA A 668 -6.32 -7.67 -0.42
N LEU A 669 -6.37 -7.75 -1.76
CA LEU A 669 -6.49 -6.57 -2.62
C LEU A 669 -7.97 -6.18 -2.79
N GLN A 670 -8.23 -4.89 -3.01
CA GLN A 670 -9.56 -4.35 -3.36
C GLN A 670 -10.20 -4.92 -4.66
N HIS A 671 -9.53 -5.85 -5.34
CA HIS A 671 -9.89 -6.36 -6.66
C HIS A 671 -10.70 -7.66 -6.60
N GLN A 672 -11.95 -7.56 -6.14
CA GLN A 672 -12.89 -8.67 -6.09
C GLN A 672 -13.63 -8.90 -7.42
N VAL A 673 -13.96 -10.16 -7.70
CA VAL A 673 -14.70 -10.58 -8.91
C VAL A 673 -16.14 -10.09 -8.91
N GLU A 674 -16.81 -10.15 -7.76
CA GLU A 674 -18.19 -9.70 -7.60
C GLU A 674 -18.42 -8.23 -8.02
N GLU A 675 -17.38 -7.41 -7.91
CA GLU A 675 -17.35 -5.99 -8.31
C GLU A 675 -16.92 -5.80 -9.77
N LYS A 676 -16.28 -6.79 -10.39
CA LYS A 676 -15.84 -6.76 -11.79
C LYS A 676 -16.78 -7.44 -12.77
N MET A 677 -17.54 -8.45 -12.32
CA MET A 677 -18.55 -9.12 -13.14
C MET A 677 -19.53 -8.08 -13.71
N PHE A 678 -19.67 -8.06 -15.03
CA PHE A 678 -20.49 -7.11 -15.76
C PHE A 678 -20.98 -7.75 -17.05
N TYR A 679 -22.26 -7.57 -17.36
CA TYR A 679 -22.89 -8.03 -18.58
C TYR A 679 -24.05 -7.10 -18.92
N ARG A 680 -24.43 -7.08 -20.20
CA ARG A 680 -25.61 -6.39 -20.72
C ARG A 680 -26.39 -7.37 -21.60
N ILE A 681 -27.70 -7.37 -21.45
CA ILE A 681 -28.63 -8.11 -22.32
C ILE A 681 -29.42 -7.08 -23.12
N LEU A 682 -30.18 -6.26 -22.40
CA LEU A 682 -30.80 -5.03 -22.87
C LEU A 682 -30.43 -3.90 -21.90
N GLY A 683 -30.58 -2.65 -22.32
CA GLY A 683 -30.32 -1.50 -21.47
C GLY A 683 -30.52 -0.18 -22.20
N ASN A 684 -30.34 0.92 -21.48
CA ASN A 684 -30.54 2.25 -22.04
C ASN A 684 -29.55 2.53 -23.18
N VAL A 685 -30.00 3.33 -24.13
CA VAL A 685 -29.19 3.85 -25.24
C VAL A 685 -29.13 5.36 -25.13
N ASN A 686 -28.05 5.97 -25.64
CA ASN A 686 -27.95 7.41 -25.74
C ASN A 686 -29.01 7.92 -26.74
N ALA A 687 -29.79 8.93 -26.36
CA ALA A 687 -30.87 9.47 -27.19
C ALA A 687 -30.40 9.98 -28.57
N ILE A 688 -29.17 10.49 -28.66
CA ILE A 688 -28.60 11.02 -29.91
C ILE A 688 -28.04 9.88 -30.76
N SER A 689 -27.00 9.18 -30.27
CA SER A 689 -26.31 8.17 -31.06
C SER A 689 -27.08 6.86 -31.23
N LYS A 690 -28.11 6.61 -30.40
CA LYS A 690 -28.82 5.31 -30.25
C LYS A 690 -27.93 4.13 -29.85
N GLN A 691 -26.65 4.36 -29.63
CA GLN A 691 -25.70 3.37 -29.13
C GLN A 691 -25.96 3.08 -27.64
N PRO A 692 -25.58 1.89 -27.14
CA PRO A 692 -25.52 1.60 -25.71
C PRO A 692 -24.86 2.71 -24.89
N THR A 693 -25.41 3.02 -23.70
CA THR A 693 -24.74 3.89 -22.72
C THR A 693 -23.36 3.35 -22.33
N GLU A 694 -22.47 4.22 -21.86
CA GLU A 694 -21.16 3.81 -21.34
C GLU A 694 -21.21 3.53 -19.83
N GLY A 695 -20.34 2.63 -19.36
CA GLY A 695 -20.08 2.41 -17.94
C GLY A 695 -21.00 1.42 -17.21
N LYS A 696 -20.43 0.74 -16.22
CA LYS A 696 -21.12 -0.31 -15.44
C LYS A 696 -22.31 0.22 -14.62
N SER A 697 -22.20 1.43 -14.06
CA SER A 697 -23.25 2.05 -13.24
C SER A 697 -24.55 2.24 -14.02
N GLN A 698 -24.48 2.63 -15.29
CA GLN A 698 -25.63 2.87 -16.18
C GLN A 698 -26.12 1.62 -16.94
N ASN A 699 -25.66 0.41 -16.58
CA ASN A 699 -25.89 -0.81 -17.37
C ASN A 699 -25.47 -0.67 -18.84
N GLY A 700 -24.33 -0.01 -19.06
CA GLY A 700 -23.79 0.28 -20.38
C GLY A 700 -23.36 -0.94 -21.20
N GLY A 701 -22.93 -0.69 -22.43
CA GLY A 701 -22.29 -1.72 -23.27
C GLY A 701 -20.83 -1.96 -22.87
N LEU A 702 -20.27 -3.08 -23.36
CA LEU A 702 -18.82 -3.19 -23.54
C LEU A 702 -18.48 -2.56 -24.90
N ARG A 703 -17.43 -1.73 -24.93
CA ARG A 703 -16.96 -1.11 -26.17
C ARG A 703 -16.04 -2.07 -26.91
N ILE A 704 -16.31 -2.30 -28.19
CA ILE A 704 -15.35 -2.86 -29.14
C ILE A 704 -14.66 -1.65 -29.80
N GLY A 705 -13.34 -1.56 -29.63
CA GLY A 705 -12.53 -0.48 -30.17
C GLY A 705 -12.01 -0.79 -31.56
N GLU A 706 -11.09 0.07 -32.02
CA GLU A 706 -10.44 -0.04 -33.33
C GLU A 706 -9.49 -1.25 -33.38
N MET A 707 -8.79 -1.55 -32.28
CA MET A 707 -7.88 -2.70 -32.20
C MET A 707 -8.66 -4.03 -32.27
N GLU A 708 -9.80 -4.12 -31.58
CA GLU A 708 -10.67 -5.31 -31.64
C GLU A 708 -11.36 -5.45 -33.01
N ARG A 709 -11.75 -4.33 -33.64
CA ARG A 709 -12.23 -4.31 -35.03
C ARG A 709 -11.19 -4.90 -35.98
N ASP A 710 -9.94 -4.47 -35.86
CA ASP A 710 -8.87 -4.87 -36.77
C ASP A 710 -8.51 -6.35 -36.59
N ALA A 711 -8.59 -6.88 -35.36
CA ALA A 711 -8.52 -8.32 -35.11
C ALA A 711 -9.65 -9.10 -35.78
N LEU A 712 -10.91 -8.62 -35.69
CA LEU A 712 -12.05 -9.26 -36.36
C LEU A 712 -11.95 -9.21 -37.90
N ILE A 713 -11.39 -8.12 -38.46
CA ILE A 713 -11.08 -7.99 -39.90
C ILE A 713 -9.99 -8.99 -40.30
N ALA A 714 -8.93 -9.16 -39.51
CA ALA A 714 -7.88 -10.15 -39.77
C ALA A 714 -8.43 -11.59 -39.76
N HIS A 715 -9.37 -11.90 -38.87
CA HIS A 715 -10.11 -13.16 -38.86
C HIS A 715 -11.19 -13.28 -39.97
N ARG A 716 -11.40 -12.24 -40.78
CA ARG A 716 -12.45 -12.16 -41.84
C ARG A 716 -13.87 -12.43 -41.31
N ALA A 717 -14.13 -12.05 -40.06
CA ALA A 717 -15.38 -12.32 -39.34
C ALA A 717 -16.52 -11.37 -39.75
N ASN A 718 -16.83 -11.29 -41.04
CA ASN A 718 -17.72 -10.28 -41.63
C ASN A 718 -19.13 -10.26 -41.00
N ALA A 719 -19.70 -11.43 -40.68
CA ALA A 719 -21.00 -11.50 -40.00
C ALA A 719 -20.95 -10.88 -38.59
N ILE A 720 -19.91 -11.20 -37.82
CA ILE A 720 -19.70 -10.64 -36.47
C ILE A 720 -19.47 -9.12 -36.55
N LEU A 721 -18.73 -8.64 -37.55
CA LEU A 721 -18.56 -7.20 -37.78
C LEU A 721 -19.89 -6.50 -38.08
N GLN A 722 -20.74 -7.08 -38.93
CA GLN A 722 -22.07 -6.52 -39.22
C GLN A 722 -22.99 -6.55 -37.99
N ASP A 723 -22.95 -7.62 -37.20
CA ASP A 723 -23.75 -7.72 -35.98
C ASP A 723 -23.29 -6.73 -34.91
N MET A 724 -21.98 -6.62 -34.68
CA MET A 724 -21.42 -5.83 -33.58
C MET A 724 -21.22 -4.34 -33.89
N PHE A 725 -21.22 -3.91 -35.16
CA PHE A 725 -21.09 -2.49 -35.54
C PHE A 725 -22.32 -1.91 -36.26
N LYS A 726 -23.37 -2.70 -36.49
CA LYS A 726 -24.63 -2.23 -37.08
C LYS A 726 -25.85 -2.84 -36.40
N ASN A 727 -26.03 -4.17 -36.44
CA ASN A 727 -27.33 -4.78 -36.11
C ASN A 727 -27.67 -4.68 -34.61
N ASN A 728 -26.69 -4.91 -33.73
CA ASN A 728 -26.88 -4.91 -32.27
C ASN A 728 -26.54 -3.56 -31.60
N THR A 729 -26.09 -2.55 -32.34
CA THR A 729 -25.64 -1.25 -31.80
C THR A 729 -26.65 -0.13 -32.02
N ASP A 730 -26.87 0.24 -33.28
CA ASP A 730 -27.47 1.51 -33.67
C ASP A 730 -28.14 1.43 -35.05
N LEU A 731 -28.67 0.26 -35.40
CA LEU A 731 -29.42 0.02 -36.64
C LEU A 731 -30.54 1.06 -36.82
N THR A 732 -30.53 1.74 -37.96
CA THR A 732 -31.55 2.72 -38.34
C THR A 732 -31.87 2.62 -39.82
N GLU A 733 -33.10 2.98 -40.16
CA GLU A 733 -33.57 3.10 -41.54
C GLU A 733 -33.56 4.57 -41.95
N ILE A 734 -32.88 4.87 -43.05
CA ILE A 734 -32.89 6.18 -43.72
C ILE A 734 -33.64 6.06 -45.04
N LYS A 735 -34.17 7.18 -45.54
CA LYS A 735 -34.77 7.26 -46.87
C LYS A 735 -33.89 8.08 -47.81
N TYR A 736 -33.80 7.64 -49.07
CA TYR A 736 -33.08 8.34 -50.12
C TYR A 736 -33.87 8.33 -51.44
N CYS A 737 -33.61 9.32 -52.29
CA CYS A 737 -34.25 9.46 -53.61
C CYS A 737 -33.40 8.80 -54.71
N ASN A 738 -34.01 8.00 -55.58
CA ASN A 738 -33.31 7.38 -56.72
C ASN A 738 -32.89 8.38 -57.82
N VAL A 739 -33.50 9.56 -57.88
CA VAL A 739 -33.28 10.53 -58.97
C VAL A 739 -32.18 11.55 -58.61
N CYS A 740 -32.26 12.16 -57.43
CA CYS A 740 -31.29 13.17 -56.98
C CYS A 740 -30.21 12.61 -56.02
N HIS A 741 -30.35 11.35 -55.60
CA HIS A 741 -29.47 10.65 -54.66
C HIS A 741 -29.36 11.27 -53.26
N SER A 742 -30.17 12.30 -52.94
CA SER A 742 -30.16 12.93 -51.63
C SER A 742 -30.87 12.09 -50.58
N LEU A 743 -30.40 12.21 -49.34
CA LEU A 743 -31.10 11.78 -48.15
C LEU A 743 -32.33 12.65 -47.89
N GLY A 744 -33.31 12.11 -47.16
CA GLY A 744 -34.46 12.87 -46.72
C GLY A 744 -35.38 12.09 -45.80
N THR A 745 -36.31 12.79 -45.15
CA THR A 745 -37.35 12.19 -44.29
C THR A 745 -38.70 12.02 -44.98
N LYS A 746 -38.89 12.68 -46.14
CA LYS A 746 -40.14 12.67 -46.93
C LYS A 746 -40.27 11.37 -47.73
N ASP A 747 -41.48 10.85 -47.84
CA ASP A 747 -41.78 9.64 -48.65
C ASP A 747 -41.65 9.86 -50.15
N THR A 748 -41.77 11.11 -50.61
CA THR A 748 -41.67 11.51 -52.02
C THR A 748 -40.60 12.57 -52.23
N CYS A 749 -39.81 12.39 -53.29
CA CYS A 749 -38.77 13.31 -53.72
C CYS A 749 -38.60 13.21 -55.25
N CYS A 750 -38.45 14.35 -55.94
CA CYS A 750 -38.37 14.41 -57.41
C CYS A 750 -39.48 13.59 -58.11
N ASP A 751 -40.72 13.73 -57.63
CA ASP A 751 -41.92 13.01 -58.11
C ASP A 751 -41.82 11.47 -58.10
N THR A 752 -40.85 10.92 -57.35
CA THR A 752 -40.66 9.48 -57.13
C THR A 752 -40.78 9.13 -55.64
N SER A 753 -41.15 7.88 -55.35
CA SER A 753 -41.11 7.34 -53.99
C SER A 753 -39.65 7.10 -53.55
N THR A 754 -39.33 7.50 -52.33
CA THR A 754 -38.01 7.24 -51.74
C THR A 754 -37.84 5.77 -51.36
N LYS A 755 -36.64 5.22 -51.50
CA LYS A 755 -36.28 3.89 -50.98
C LYS A 755 -35.78 4.00 -49.52
N THR A 756 -35.99 2.94 -48.75
CA THR A 756 -35.38 2.77 -47.42
C THR A 756 -34.06 2.00 -47.51
N LEU A 757 -33.05 2.42 -46.75
CA LEU A 757 -31.77 1.73 -46.59
C LEU A 757 -31.47 1.55 -45.09
N SER A 758 -31.04 0.34 -44.70
CA SER A 758 -30.64 0.06 -43.32
C SER A 758 -29.15 0.34 -43.11
N ILE A 759 -28.81 1.16 -42.13
CA ILE A 759 -27.44 1.61 -41.82
C ILE A 759 -27.23 1.73 -40.30
N SER A 760 -26.01 2.06 -39.87
CA SER A 760 -25.75 2.55 -38.51
C SER A 760 -26.18 4.03 -38.38
N ASN A 761 -26.83 4.38 -37.28
CA ASN A 761 -27.24 5.75 -36.95
C ASN A 761 -26.04 6.70 -36.89
N SER A 762 -24.86 6.18 -36.55
CA SER A 762 -23.58 6.90 -36.58
C SER A 762 -23.29 7.53 -37.95
N PHE A 763 -23.62 6.85 -39.06
CA PHE A 763 -23.48 7.39 -40.42
C PHE A 763 -24.54 8.47 -40.72
N ASN A 764 -25.77 8.29 -40.24
CA ASN A 764 -26.83 9.29 -40.37
C ASN A 764 -26.45 10.61 -39.66
N ILE A 765 -25.90 10.52 -38.45
CA ILE A 765 -25.39 11.67 -37.67
C ILE A 765 -24.23 12.35 -38.40
N MET A 766 -23.28 11.57 -38.92
CA MET A 766 -22.16 12.10 -39.73
C MET A 766 -22.68 12.90 -40.93
N ASN A 767 -23.70 12.40 -41.63
CA ASN A 767 -24.29 13.12 -42.78
C ASN A 767 -24.96 14.44 -42.35
N SER A 768 -25.66 14.47 -41.21
CA SER A 768 -26.22 15.72 -40.67
C SER A 768 -25.12 16.74 -40.33
N TYR A 769 -23.98 16.31 -39.80
CA TYR A 769 -22.83 17.19 -39.59
C TYR A 769 -22.22 17.68 -40.91
N LEU A 770 -22.05 16.81 -41.90
CA LEU A 770 -21.55 17.21 -43.23
C LEU A 770 -22.48 18.24 -43.89
N GLU A 771 -23.79 18.02 -43.85
CA GLU A 771 -24.78 18.98 -44.37
C GLU A 771 -24.73 20.33 -43.64
N SER A 772 -24.51 20.35 -42.33
CA SER A 772 -24.34 21.61 -41.56
C SER A 772 -23.11 22.43 -41.97
N ILE A 773 -22.10 21.78 -42.56
CA ILE A 773 -20.87 22.41 -43.09
C ILE A 773 -21.03 22.74 -44.60
N GLY A 774 -22.18 22.41 -45.20
CA GLY A 774 -22.46 22.63 -46.63
C GLY A 774 -21.99 21.50 -47.55
N LEU A 775 -21.61 20.35 -46.99
CA LEU A 775 -21.19 19.16 -47.76
C LEU A 775 -22.39 18.21 -47.94
N HIS A 776 -23.01 18.26 -49.12
CA HIS A 776 -24.15 17.40 -49.44
C HIS A 776 -23.70 15.98 -49.80
N THR A 777 -24.26 14.99 -49.11
CA THR A 777 -23.98 13.56 -49.37
C THR A 777 -24.95 12.99 -50.39
N LYS A 778 -24.48 12.05 -51.21
CA LYS A 778 -25.27 11.35 -52.23
C LYS A 778 -25.07 9.85 -52.11
N ILE A 779 -26.16 9.09 -52.11
CA ILE A 779 -26.12 7.62 -52.03
C ILE A 779 -26.35 7.03 -53.41
N TYR A 780 -25.40 6.22 -53.84
CA TYR A 780 -25.47 5.36 -55.01
C TYR A 780 -25.55 3.91 -54.52
N GLU A 781 -26.52 3.17 -55.03
CA GLU A 781 -26.76 1.74 -54.74
C GLU A 781 -26.25 0.88 -55.91
#